data_AF-A0A1Y1X8J1-F1
#
_entry.id   AF-A0A1Y1X8J1-F1
#
_cell.length_a   1.000
_cell.length_b   1.000
_cell.length_c   1.000
_cell.angle_alpha   90.00
_cell.angle_beta   90.00
_cell.angle_gamma   90.00
#
_symmetry.space_group_name_H-M   'P 1'
#
loop_
_entity.id
_entity.type
_entity.pdbx_description
1 polymer ?
#
loop_
_entity_poly.entity_id
_entity_poly.type
_entity_poly.pdbx_seq_one_letter_code
_entity_poly.pdbx_strand_id
1 'polypeptide(L)'
;MVCGWFINMFLYKTMVKKITKKIQMKYDQHKIIEQLKEELEEENTQDINKSLESIVTIKKIVKKEKSFKNYVEASLLCKFIMYNRSTESFLLVQRIFKECVTEFPRNPNVYIEFWNHLHGMRIFISKNKMFFDDYNFLLKSINILADKVLYKVSNLDINLITKFRIYYSSFSYEESKEILNKRNYDKDDNDDNKNDTSVGFEVDMVKNIAVNYHIKCIISKKNIINELTNITNMETIESALNMNEEFSKVLLKAEKYYLIYINKFINSKEALYLYIMFLNNIMVMPALADEYLKRLEEKETEEKSDDDSYNERTKSYGYEKSEGVSSTSSSCTGNKRLKMLRHNMKYKFQKPIINMYRIMQIFITLMIIIGIVSNYENRKVFKKVISAVSGIHIGFQLPFIASRIKTDVRLSSLGLAANDRSIADYYLDDLKLNIDYLENTYLPFIYLRHSINVMDLFTVCPINNDVIDLTHNQNYFQNALRIHKKAKLYIDKFNQTENILNMDTLSDPIIRFFRVNSQNRFGPIFIKAIDLVVADNKKSINNQMRFVYIVIMILVLFEIFIIFGVITPSTNKCVSTLKEVFNVFKFIPKNYLDDLLNEYDSQLNEIYNKYNDDVMQLTTENDEKNNNNNNKKKVYSTKKLKLNFIIFSIISGILIILPFLTILLFKNQLINSISYLANSSKRTYYANSVGLLAFETLFQDESSFGKKISALLFENAEILQSYENKLKSGYYGATITDISVLNPYLSRPSCVRPKRLEFQCQNRTYDTVYTEELANSSLNYIMTEYIDKLNEFFGNMEGDYAISLIKPLDEVLHKILDHPFLSFYKKIIYDIAGHTLKYNEIGCEYLMKDVSFYLSLTLYTHCITSILLLILFSFYVTKKIKQQLHIMDVLTNVVFSVPLTLYDSSPRLKMFIETGKLK
;
A
#
# COMPACT_ATOMS: atom_id res chain seq x y z
N MET A 1 2.09 -12.31 -17.35
CA MET A 1 2.72 -13.66 -17.42
C MET A 1 4.23 -13.57 -17.30
N VAL A 2 4.93 -12.91 -18.23
CA VAL A 2 6.41 -12.79 -18.27
C VAL A 2 7.04 -12.40 -16.92
N CYS A 3 6.64 -11.29 -16.29
CA CYS A 3 7.19 -10.89 -14.98
C CYS A 3 6.94 -11.92 -13.88
N GLY A 4 5.81 -12.64 -13.92
CA GLY A 4 5.51 -13.71 -12.96
C GLY A 4 6.42 -14.93 -13.14
N TRP A 5 6.80 -15.25 -14.38
CA TRP A 5 7.80 -16.28 -14.67
C TRP A 5 9.19 -15.89 -14.14
N PHE A 6 9.64 -14.66 -14.39
CA PHE A 6 10.90 -14.15 -13.85
C PHE A 6 10.93 -14.12 -12.30
N ILE A 7 9.87 -13.65 -11.65
CA ILE A 7 9.77 -13.67 -10.17
C ILE A 7 9.81 -15.10 -9.64
N ASN A 8 9.06 -16.03 -10.26
CA ASN A 8 9.04 -17.42 -9.84
C ASN A 8 10.41 -18.08 -10.03
N MET A 9 11.08 -17.84 -11.16
CA MET A 9 12.41 -18.38 -11.44
C MET A 9 13.49 -17.79 -10.52
N PHE A 10 13.39 -16.50 -10.16
CA PHE A 10 14.24 -15.87 -9.16
C PHE A 10 14.06 -16.53 -7.79
N LEU A 11 12.81 -16.59 -7.26
CA LEU A 11 12.50 -17.23 -5.99
C LEU A 11 12.98 -18.69 -5.94
N TYR A 12 12.75 -19.44 -7.02
CA TYR A 12 13.18 -20.83 -7.16
C TYR A 12 14.71 -20.97 -7.11
N LYS A 13 15.45 -20.17 -7.88
CA LYS A 13 16.93 -20.15 -7.87
C LYS A 13 17.49 -19.77 -6.49
N THR A 14 16.85 -18.82 -5.80
CA THR A 14 17.22 -18.43 -4.42
C THR A 14 16.99 -19.56 -3.42
N MET A 15 15.89 -20.31 -3.53
CA MET A 15 15.65 -21.49 -2.69
C MET A 15 16.64 -22.61 -2.95
N VAL A 16 16.89 -22.97 -4.22
CA VAL A 16 17.88 -24.02 -4.57
C VAL A 16 19.26 -23.66 -4.03
N LYS A 17 19.75 -22.42 -4.24
CA LYS A 17 21.05 -21.96 -3.70
C LYS A 17 21.13 -22.04 -2.17
N LYS A 18 20.01 -21.87 -1.47
CA LYS A 18 19.92 -21.98 0.00
C LYS A 18 19.97 -23.43 0.47
N ILE A 19 19.38 -24.36 -0.28
CA ILE A 19 19.40 -25.80 0.03
C ILE A 19 20.79 -26.37 -0.26
N THR A 20 21.39 -26.07 -1.43
CA THR A 20 22.73 -26.56 -1.78
C THR A 20 23.79 -26.08 -0.79
N LYS A 21 23.73 -24.81 -0.34
CA LYS A 21 24.64 -24.30 0.69
C LYS A 21 24.58 -25.10 2.00
N LYS A 22 23.38 -25.53 2.45
CA LYS A 22 23.25 -26.36 3.65
C LYS A 22 23.83 -27.77 3.46
N ILE A 23 23.53 -28.40 2.32
CA ILE A 23 24.06 -29.74 1.99
C ILE A 23 25.59 -29.68 1.99
N GLN A 24 26.16 -28.64 1.39
CA GLN A 24 27.60 -28.40 1.41
C GLN A 24 28.13 -28.18 2.84
N MET A 25 27.54 -27.28 3.63
CA MET A 25 27.97 -27.04 5.03
C MET A 25 27.92 -28.31 5.89
N LYS A 26 26.92 -29.18 5.70
CA LYS A 26 26.81 -30.48 6.39
C LYS A 26 27.87 -31.48 5.92
N TYR A 27 28.22 -31.47 4.63
CA TYR A 27 29.29 -32.31 4.09
C TYR A 27 30.67 -31.83 4.56
N ASP A 28 30.91 -30.52 4.56
CA ASP A 28 32.13 -29.91 5.08
C ASP A 28 32.30 -30.21 6.58
N GLN A 29 31.22 -30.16 7.38
CA GLN A 29 31.22 -30.64 8.77
C GLN A 29 31.55 -32.12 8.89
N HIS A 30 30.99 -32.99 8.03
CA HIS A 30 31.28 -34.42 8.06
C HIS A 30 32.76 -34.69 7.76
N LYS A 31 33.31 -34.00 6.76
CA LYS A 31 34.74 -34.09 6.41
C LYS A 31 35.63 -33.61 7.55
N ILE A 32 35.29 -32.50 8.22
CA ILE A 32 36.03 -32.03 9.41
C ILE A 32 35.94 -33.06 10.55
N ILE A 33 34.79 -33.71 10.74
CA ILE A 33 34.63 -34.77 11.75
C ILE A 33 35.42 -36.04 11.39
N GLU A 34 35.55 -36.38 10.11
CA GLU A 34 36.39 -37.49 9.65
C GLU A 34 37.88 -37.17 9.79
N GLN A 35 38.33 -35.97 9.40
CA GLN A 35 39.71 -35.53 9.61
C GLN A 35 40.07 -35.48 11.10
N LEU A 36 39.21 -34.91 11.94
CA LEU A 36 39.41 -34.92 13.41
C LEU A 36 39.40 -36.32 14.01
N LYS A 37 38.80 -37.33 13.35
CA LYS A 37 38.87 -38.73 13.77
C LYS A 37 40.17 -39.39 13.32
N GLU A 38 40.60 -39.15 12.09
CA GLU A 38 41.90 -39.62 11.58
C GLU A 38 43.03 -39.05 12.45
N GLU A 39 43.01 -37.74 12.73
CA GLU A 39 43.94 -37.07 13.67
C GLU A 39 43.89 -37.68 15.09
N LEU A 40 42.70 -37.97 15.62
CA LEU A 40 42.54 -38.65 16.92
C LEU A 40 43.01 -40.12 16.89
N GLU A 41 42.89 -40.82 15.77
CA GLU A 41 43.36 -42.21 15.63
C GLU A 41 44.89 -42.25 15.46
N GLU A 42 45.51 -41.23 14.85
CA GLU A 42 46.97 -41.05 14.80
C GLU A 42 47.56 -40.64 16.17
N GLU A 43 46.98 -39.67 16.87
CA GLU A 43 47.43 -39.22 18.20
C GLU A 43 47.27 -40.29 19.30
N ASN A 44 46.29 -41.20 19.19
CA ASN A 44 46.06 -42.27 20.18
C ASN A 44 47.16 -43.36 20.22
N THR A 45 48.21 -43.25 19.41
CA THR A 45 49.34 -44.19 19.43
C THR A 45 50.34 -43.98 20.57
N GLN A 46 50.28 -42.89 21.35
CA GLN A 46 51.29 -42.62 22.41
C GLN A 46 50.81 -42.23 23.83
N ASP A 47 49.53 -41.92 24.11
CA ASP A 47 49.14 -41.64 25.52
C ASP A 47 47.67 -42.02 25.87
N ILE A 48 47.46 -43.30 26.17
CA ILE A 48 46.13 -43.93 26.34
C ILE A 48 45.34 -43.44 27.58
N ASN A 49 45.98 -42.78 28.55
CA ASN A 49 45.38 -42.50 29.87
C ASN A 49 44.85 -41.06 30.08
N LYS A 50 44.74 -40.22 29.03
CA LYS A 50 44.21 -38.84 29.14
C LYS A 50 43.20 -38.44 28.06
N SER A 51 42.13 -39.21 27.87
CA SER A 51 41.02 -38.78 26.99
C SER A 51 39.59 -39.11 27.41
N LEU A 52 39.34 -39.94 28.43
CA LEU A 52 37.95 -40.30 28.80
C LEU A 52 37.11 -39.09 29.25
N GLU A 53 37.68 -38.13 29.98
CA GLU A 53 36.97 -36.88 30.34
C GLU A 53 36.84 -35.90 29.17
N SER A 54 37.80 -35.83 28.24
CA SER A 54 37.69 -34.99 27.04
C SER A 54 36.65 -35.54 26.05
N ILE A 55 36.62 -36.86 25.84
CA ILE A 55 35.62 -37.55 25.02
C ILE A 55 34.20 -37.38 25.60
N VAL A 56 34.04 -37.41 26.93
CA VAL A 56 32.73 -37.21 27.59
C VAL A 56 32.29 -35.74 27.57
N THR A 57 33.20 -34.77 27.70
CA THR A 57 32.86 -33.33 27.63
C THR A 57 32.67 -32.81 26.21
N ILE A 58 33.39 -33.35 25.22
CA ILE A 58 33.19 -33.07 23.78
C ILE A 58 31.93 -33.77 23.24
N LYS A 59 31.36 -34.74 23.98
CA LYS A 59 30.01 -35.30 23.73
C LYS A 59 28.85 -34.32 23.96
N LYS A 60 29.12 -33.01 23.90
CA LYS A 60 28.17 -31.91 23.78
C LYS A 60 27.41 -32.01 22.46
N ILE A 61 26.41 -32.90 22.46
CA ILE A 61 25.48 -33.29 21.38
C ILE A 61 25.58 -32.37 20.16
N VAL A 62 26.42 -32.74 19.19
CA VAL A 62 26.45 -32.08 17.88
C VAL A 62 25.08 -32.31 17.26
N LYS A 63 24.26 -31.25 17.29
CA LYS A 63 22.86 -31.28 16.87
C LYS A 63 22.81 -31.52 15.38
N LYS A 64 22.70 -32.81 14.97
CA LYS A 64 22.75 -33.27 13.56
C LYS A 64 22.09 -32.26 12.64
N GLU A 65 22.90 -31.54 11.88
CA GLU A 65 22.40 -30.45 11.04
C GLU A 65 21.55 -31.07 9.93
N LYS A 66 20.32 -30.54 9.75
CA LYS A 66 19.39 -31.06 8.75
C LYS A 66 19.64 -30.40 7.40
N SER A 67 19.95 -31.23 6.40
CA SER A 67 20.00 -30.86 4.99
C SER A 67 18.72 -30.16 4.56
N PHE A 68 17.56 -30.66 5.01
CA PHE A 68 16.25 -30.15 4.60
C PHE A 68 15.41 -29.71 5.82
N LYS A 69 14.67 -28.60 5.70
CA LYS A 69 13.66 -28.21 6.70
C LYS A 69 12.45 -29.14 6.69
N ASN A 70 12.07 -29.59 5.50
CA ASN A 70 10.97 -30.50 5.23
C ASN A 70 11.27 -31.30 3.95
N TYR A 71 10.49 -32.35 3.71
CA TYR A 71 10.61 -33.19 2.52
C TYR A 71 10.31 -32.46 1.19
N VAL A 72 9.62 -31.32 1.25
CA VAL A 72 9.28 -30.51 0.07
C VAL A 72 10.53 -29.81 -0.48
N GLU A 73 11.47 -29.38 0.38
CA GLU A 73 12.79 -28.87 -0.05
C GLU A 73 13.56 -29.93 -0.87
N ALA A 74 13.51 -31.21 -0.47
CA ALA A 74 14.14 -32.31 -1.21
C ALA A 74 13.43 -32.62 -2.54
N SER A 75 12.10 -32.76 -2.55
CA SER A 75 11.31 -32.96 -3.77
C SER A 75 11.52 -31.82 -4.79
N LEU A 76 11.59 -30.57 -4.31
CA LEU A 76 11.83 -29.40 -5.16
C LEU A 76 13.24 -29.42 -5.78
N LEU A 77 14.26 -29.82 -5.02
CA LEU A 77 15.63 -30.00 -5.52
C LEU A 77 15.71 -31.12 -6.57
N CYS A 78 15.05 -32.25 -6.33
CA CYS A 78 15.00 -33.38 -7.27
C CYS A 78 14.31 -33.01 -8.60
N LYS A 79 13.26 -32.19 -8.57
CA LYS A 79 12.59 -31.67 -9.77
C LYS A 79 13.50 -30.79 -10.63
N PHE A 80 14.43 -30.06 -10.02
CA PHE A 80 15.44 -29.28 -10.76
C PHE A 80 16.48 -30.18 -11.44
N ILE A 81 17.04 -31.15 -10.70
CA ILE A 81 18.05 -32.08 -11.21
C ILE A 81 17.47 -32.94 -12.35
N MET A 82 16.21 -33.34 -12.24
CA MET A 82 15.49 -34.09 -13.27
C MET A 82 15.30 -33.34 -14.61
N TYR A 83 15.62 -32.05 -14.69
CA TYR A 83 15.60 -31.32 -15.95
C TYR A 83 16.70 -31.80 -16.92
N ASN A 84 17.86 -32.24 -16.40
CA ASN A 84 18.99 -32.70 -17.21
C ASN A 84 18.83 -34.15 -17.72
N ARG A 85 17.92 -34.93 -17.12
CA ARG A 85 17.49 -36.28 -17.56
C ARG A 85 18.61 -37.32 -17.80
N SER A 86 19.78 -37.14 -17.20
CA SER A 86 20.92 -38.06 -17.34
C SER A 86 20.95 -39.19 -16.30
N THR A 87 21.83 -40.18 -16.48
CA THR A 87 22.07 -41.28 -15.52
C THR A 87 22.66 -40.77 -14.20
N GLU A 88 23.54 -39.76 -14.22
CA GLU A 88 24.07 -39.10 -13.02
C GLU A 88 22.97 -38.32 -12.30
N SER A 89 22.05 -37.71 -13.04
CA SER A 89 20.88 -37.02 -12.50
C SER A 89 19.99 -37.98 -11.70
N PHE A 90 19.80 -39.21 -12.20
CA PHE A 90 19.12 -40.29 -11.47
C PHE A 90 19.84 -40.67 -10.17
N LEU A 91 21.13 -40.95 -10.24
CA LEU A 91 21.94 -41.32 -9.05
C LEU A 91 21.97 -40.20 -8.00
N LEU A 92 21.99 -38.93 -8.43
CA LEU A 92 21.95 -37.77 -7.54
C LEU A 92 20.59 -37.63 -6.84
N VAL A 93 19.48 -37.79 -7.58
CA VAL A 93 18.12 -37.80 -7.00
C VAL A 93 17.95 -38.96 -6.00
N GLN A 94 18.48 -40.14 -6.31
CA GLN A 94 18.48 -41.31 -5.41
C GLN A 94 19.24 -41.00 -4.11
N ARG A 95 20.42 -40.36 -4.18
CA ARG A 95 21.20 -39.94 -3.01
C ARG A 95 20.46 -38.89 -2.17
N ILE A 96 19.85 -37.88 -2.81
CA ILE A 96 19.07 -36.83 -2.14
C ILE A 96 17.85 -37.40 -1.42
N PHE A 97 17.09 -38.29 -2.07
CA PHE A 97 15.94 -38.92 -1.41
C PHE A 97 16.36 -39.92 -0.33
N LYS A 98 17.48 -40.63 -0.47
CA LYS A 98 18.04 -41.46 0.61
C LYS A 98 18.30 -40.59 1.86
N GLU A 99 18.89 -39.41 1.68
CA GLU A 99 19.14 -38.47 2.78
C GLU A 99 17.87 -37.79 3.32
N CYS A 100 16.87 -37.52 2.46
CA CYS A 100 15.57 -37.07 2.94
C CYS A 100 14.83 -38.16 3.74
N VAL A 101 15.02 -39.43 3.41
CA VAL A 101 14.44 -40.57 4.14
C VAL A 101 15.14 -40.79 5.48
N THR A 102 16.46 -40.57 5.59
CA THR A 102 17.16 -40.61 6.90
C THR A 102 16.74 -39.47 7.82
N GLU A 103 16.44 -38.28 7.28
CA GLU A 103 15.96 -37.13 8.08
C GLU A 103 14.47 -37.16 8.46
N PHE A 104 13.63 -37.85 7.67
CA PHE A 104 12.17 -37.89 7.85
C PHE A 104 11.56 -39.32 7.73
N PRO A 105 12.09 -40.34 8.42
CA PRO A 105 11.74 -41.76 8.18
C PRO A 105 10.28 -42.12 8.54
N ARG A 106 9.60 -41.32 9.36
CA ARG A 106 8.20 -41.54 9.74
C ARG A 106 7.18 -40.80 8.87
N ASN A 107 7.61 -40.04 7.86
CA ASN A 107 6.68 -39.24 7.04
C ASN A 107 6.39 -39.96 5.70
N PRO A 108 5.18 -40.53 5.51
CA PRO A 108 4.86 -41.32 4.32
C PRO A 108 4.90 -40.51 3.01
N ASN A 109 4.72 -39.19 3.07
CA ASN A 109 4.78 -38.34 1.87
C ASN A 109 6.19 -38.29 1.26
N VAL A 110 7.25 -38.53 2.04
CA VAL A 110 8.64 -38.61 1.52
C VAL A 110 8.75 -39.77 0.53
N TYR A 111 8.22 -40.93 0.92
CA TYR A 111 8.26 -42.16 0.13
C TYR A 111 7.35 -42.07 -1.09
N ILE A 112 6.16 -41.47 -0.97
CA ILE A 112 5.26 -41.23 -2.11
C ILE A 112 5.87 -40.25 -3.11
N GLU A 113 6.45 -39.12 -2.65
CA GLU A 113 7.16 -38.21 -3.54
C GLU A 113 8.37 -38.87 -4.21
N PHE A 114 9.13 -39.70 -3.49
CA PHE A 114 10.25 -40.44 -4.07
C PHE A 114 9.78 -41.44 -5.12
N TRP A 115 8.74 -42.23 -4.81
CA TRP A 115 8.12 -43.17 -5.75
C TRP A 115 7.60 -42.46 -7.01
N ASN A 116 6.93 -41.31 -6.88
CA ASN A 116 6.48 -40.50 -8.02
C ASN A 116 7.63 -40.10 -8.96
N HIS A 117 8.81 -39.76 -8.41
CA HIS A 117 9.99 -39.46 -9.23
C HIS A 117 10.53 -40.71 -9.93
N LEU A 118 10.63 -41.84 -9.22
CA LEU A 118 11.10 -43.12 -9.77
C LEU A 118 10.16 -43.63 -10.89
N HIS A 119 8.85 -43.53 -10.69
CA HIS A 119 7.85 -43.90 -11.70
C HIS A 119 7.91 -42.98 -12.92
N GLY A 120 8.05 -41.67 -12.73
CA GLY A 120 8.25 -40.71 -13.83
C GLY A 120 9.55 -40.96 -14.62
N MET A 121 10.65 -41.28 -13.93
CA MET A 121 11.92 -41.69 -14.53
C MET A 121 11.74 -42.97 -15.36
N ARG A 122 11.13 -44.01 -14.76
CA ARG A 122 10.85 -45.30 -15.41
C ARG A 122 10.11 -45.12 -16.74
N ILE A 123 9.02 -44.34 -16.74
CA ILE A 123 8.24 -44.02 -17.96
C ILE A 123 9.06 -43.23 -18.98
N PHE A 124 9.91 -42.30 -18.52
CA PHE A 124 10.77 -41.54 -19.44
C PHE A 124 11.79 -42.44 -20.13
N ILE A 125 12.54 -43.24 -19.36
CA ILE A 125 13.58 -44.13 -19.88
C ILE A 125 12.99 -45.22 -20.78
N SER A 126 11.86 -45.82 -20.40
CA SER A 126 11.20 -46.84 -21.22
C SER A 126 10.68 -46.32 -22.57
N LYS A 127 10.37 -45.01 -22.65
CA LYS A 127 10.00 -44.33 -23.91
C LYS A 127 11.22 -43.85 -24.73
N ASN A 128 12.40 -43.74 -24.13
CA ASN A 128 13.59 -43.10 -24.72
C ASN A 128 14.81 -44.03 -24.74
N LYS A 129 14.60 -45.33 -24.98
CA LYS A 129 15.63 -46.39 -24.87
C LYS A 129 16.94 -46.08 -25.62
N MET A 130 16.86 -45.43 -26.79
CA MET A 130 18.02 -45.06 -27.63
C MET A 130 19.00 -44.08 -26.98
N PHE A 131 18.62 -43.37 -25.91
CA PHE A 131 19.47 -42.37 -25.25
C PHE A 131 20.14 -42.89 -23.96
N PHE A 132 20.08 -44.20 -23.71
CA PHE A 132 20.57 -44.82 -22.48
C PHE A 132 21.19 -46.20 -22.79
N ASP A 133 22.52 -46.26 -22.86
CA ASP A 133 23.25 -47.48 -23.24
C ASP A 133 22.90 -48.68 -22.34
N ASP A 134 22.80 -48.45 -21.02
CA ASP A 134 22.45 -49.45 -20.00
C ASP A 134 20.98 -49.40 -19.53
N TYR A 135 20.03 -49.02 -20.40
CA TYR A 135 18.63 -48.77 -19.98
C TYR A 135 17.98 -49.97 -19.26
N ASN A 136 18.30 -51.21 -19.63
CA ASN A 136 17.75 -52.42 -19.01
C ASN A 136 18.21 -52.59 -17.55
N PHE A 137 19.49 -52.38 -17.27
CA PHE A 137 20.02 -52.41 -15.90
C PHE A 137 19.40 -51.30 -15.06
N LEU A 138 19.30 -50.10 -15.64
CA LEU A 138 18.77 -48.93 -14.95
C LEU A 138 17.26 -49.08 -14.64
N LEU A 139 16.44 -49.58 -15.57
CA LEU A 139 15.03 -49.91 -15.33
C LEU A 139 14.87 -50.99 -14.23
N LYS A 140 15.70 -52.04 -14.26
CA LYS A 140 15.70 -53.08 -13.21
C LYS A 140 16.04 -52.47 -11.83
N SER A 141 17.01 -51.55 -11.78
CA SER A 141 17.36 -50.85 -10.54
C SER A 141 16.23 -49.94 -10.02
N ILE A 142 15.54 -49.24 -10.92
CA ILE A 142 14.40 -48.37 -10.59
C ILE A 142 13.24 -49.20 -10.04
N ASN A 143 12.90 -50.32 -10.68
CA ASN A 143 11.81 -51.21 -10.24
C ASN A 143 12.08 -51.74 -8.81
N ILE A 144 13.24 -52.37 -8.60
CA ILE A 144 13.65 -52.90 -7.28
C ILE A 144 13.60 -51.81 -6.19
N LEU A 145 13.93 -50.56 -6.53
CA LEU A 145 13.91 -49.46 -5.57
C LEU A 145 12.50 -48.90 -5.35
N ALA A 146 11.68 -48.79 -6.40
CA ALA A 146 10.28 -48.38 -6.30
C ALA A 146 9.46 -49.36 -5.45
N ASP A 147 9.65 -50.66 -5.64
CA ASP A 147 9.02 -51.73 -4.85
C ASP A 147 9.44 -51.64 -3.37
N LYS A 148 10.74 -51.44 -3.11
CA LYS A 148 11.27 -51.21 -1.75
C LYS A 148 10.74 -49.93 -1.10
N VAL A 149 10.41 -48.91 -1.88
CA VAL A 149 9.82 -47.65 -1.38
C VAL A 149 8.33 -47.83 -1.08
N LEU A 150 7.58 -48.51 -1.95
CA LEU A 150 6.16 -48.85 -1.71
C LEU A 150 5.99 -49.75 -0.48
N TYR A 151 6.79 -50.81 -0.37
CA TYR A 151 6.76 -51.71 0.79
C TYR A 151 7.15 -51.02 2.10
N LYS A 152 8.12 -50.08 2.06
CA LYS A 152 8.48 -49.30 3.26
C LYS A 152 7.38 -48.33 3.66
N VAL A 153 6.69 -47.71 2.71
CA VAL A 153 5.61 -46.78 3.05
C VAL A 153 4.36 -47.53 3.51
N SER A 154 3.98 -48.66 2.93
CA SER A 154 2.80 -49.43 3.36
C SER A 154 2.83 -49.87 4.83
N ASN A 155 4.03 -50.00 5.40
CA ASN A 155 4.26 -50.44 6.78
C ASN A 155 4.35 -49.29 7.80
N LEU A 156 4.03 -48.05 7.41
CA LEU A 156 3.92 -46.92 8.34
C LEU A 156 2.48 -46.75 8.86
N ASP A 157 2.32 -46.11 10.01
CA ASP A 157 1.00 -45.67 10.51
C ASP A 157 0.46 -44.52 9.66
N ILE A 158 -0.60 -44.78 8.89
CA ILE A 158 -1.00 -43.93 7.77
C ILE A 158 -2.52 -43.65 7.75
N ASN A 159 -2.88 -42.39 7.46
CA ASN A 159 -4.26 -41.95 7.27
C ASN A 159 -4.90 -42.44 5.96
N LEU A 160 -6.24 -42.48 5.90
CA LEU A 160 -6.99 -43.04 4.76
C LEU A 160 -6.58 -42.44 3.40
N ILE A 161 -6.42 -41.12 3.33
CA ILE A 161 -6.01 -40.39 2.11
C ILE A 161 -4.66 -40.90 1.58
N THR A 162 -3.72 -41.18 2.50
CA THR A 162 -2.37 -41.62 2.14
C THR A 162 -2.34 -43.12 1.86
N LYS A 163 -3.17 -43.94 2.51
CA LYS A 163 -3.42 -45.34 2.09
C LYS A 163 -3.97 -45.41 0.65
N PHE A 164 -4.94 -44.56 0.33
CA PHE A 164 -5.45 -44.43 -1.05
C PHE A 164 -4.36 -44.03 -2.05
N ARG A 165 -3.48 -43.08 -1.70
CA ARG A 165 -2.33 -42.71 -2.56
C ARG A 165 -1.34 -43.86 -2.78
N ILE A 166 -1.08 -44.68 -1.76
CA ILE A 166 -0.19 -45.85 -1.86
C ILE A 166 -0.83 -46.92 -2.75
N TYR A 167 -2.13 -47.19 -2.56
CA TYR A 167 -2.92 -48.07 -3.43
C TYR A 167 -2.88 -47.59 -4.89
N TYR A 168 -3.19 -46.31 -5.14
CA TYR A 168 -3.15 -45.73 -6.48
C TYR A 168 -1.75 -45.79 -7.11
N SER A 169 -0.69 -45.52 -6.33
CA SER A 169 0.69 -45.66 -6.78
C SER A 169 1.03 -47.11 -7.17
N SER A 170 0.62 -48.08 -6.35
CA SER A 170 0.83 -49.50 -6.63
C SER A 170 0.02 -49.98 -7.85
N PHE A 171 -1.21 -49.50 -8.01
CA PHE A 171 -2.06 -49.78 -9.16
C PHE A 171 -1.42 -49.25 -10.45
N SER A 172 -1.07 -47.95 -10.50
CA SER A 172 -0.36 -47.34 -11.64
C SER A 172 1.00 -47.99 -11.91
N TYR A 173 1.67 -48.52 -10.88
CA TYR A 173 2.93 -49.24 -11.04
C TYR A 173 2.79 -50.54 -11.83
N GLU A 174 1.80 -51.36 -11.49
CA GLU A 174 1.52 -52.65 -12.14
C GLU A 174 0.87 -52.44 -13.52
N GLU A 175 -0.10 -51.55 -13.64
CA GLU A 175 -0.71 -51.17 -14.94
C GLU A 175 0.36 -50.73 -15.95
N SER A 176 1.24 -49.79 -15.56
CA SER A 176 2.35 -49.38 -16.42
C SER A 176 3.41 -50.48 -16.66
N LYS A 177 3.44 -51.54 -15.84
CA LYS A 177 4.40 -52.66 -15.95
C LYS A 177 3.90 -53.68 -16.95
N GLU A 178 2.61 -54.00 -16.94
CA GLU A 178 1.99 -54.79 -17.99
C GLU A 178 2.08 -54.12 -19.36
N ILE A 179 1.74 -52.83 -19.45
CA ILE A 179 1.78 -52.06 -20.70
C ILE A 179 3.21 -52.00 -21.27
N LEU A 180 4.23 -51.78 -20.43
CA LEU A 180 5.62 -51.69 -20.88
C LEU A 180 6.26 -53.05 -21.15
N ASN A 181 5.79 -54.14 -20.51
CA ASN A 181 6.28 -55.48 -20.76
C ASN A 181 5.70 -56.08 -22.05
N LYS A 182 4.40 -55.87 -22.35
CA LYS A 182 3.78 -56.32 -23.63
C LYS A 182 4.57 -55.81 -24.84
N ARG A 183 4.90 -54.51 -24.87
CA ARG A 183 5.76 -53.86 -25.89
C ARG A 183 7.20 -54.42 -26.03
N ASN A 184 7.66 -55.30 -25.14
CA ASN A 184 8.95 -55.99 -25.29
C ASN A 184 8.81 -57.42 -25.83
N TYR A 185 7.63 -58.04 -25.70
CA TYR A 185 7.34 -59.36 -26.27
C TYR A 185 6.79 -59.25 -27.71
N ASP A 186 6.02 -58.20 -28.02
CA ASP A 186 5.46 -57.92 -29.35
C ASP A 186 6.52 -57.43 -30.38
N LYS A 187 7.75 -57.97 -30.33
CA LYS A 187 8.87 -57.59 -31.22
C LYS A 187 9.62 -58.74 -31.90
N ASP A 188 9.33 -59.99 -31.54
CA ASP A 188 9.98 -61.17 -32.14
C ASP A 188 9.07 -61.93 -33.14
N ASP A 189 7.80 -61.54 -33.30
CA ASP A 189 6.90 -62.08 -34.34
C ASP A 189 6.70 -61.05 -35.47
N ASN A 190 7.06 -61.44 -36.70
CA ASN A 190 6.90 -60.67 -37.93
C ASN A 190 5.42 -60.61 -38.35
N ASP A 191 4.68 -59.61 -37.88
CA ASP A 191 3.30 -59.38 -38.32
C ASP A 191 3.04 -57.86 -38.42
N ASP A 192 3.41 -57.27 -39.57
CA ASP A 192 3.44 -55.81 -39.87
C ASP A 192 2.05 -55.14 -39.95
N ASN A 193 1.02 -55.72 -39.33
CA ASN A 193 -0.38 -55.30 -39.52
C ASN A 193 -1.20 -55.15 -38.23
N LYS A 194 -0.63 -54.44 -37.23
CA LYS A 194 -1.38 -54.00 -36.03
C LYS A 194 -1.33 -52.49 -35.83
N ASN A 195 -2.47 -51.87 -36.14
CA ASN A 195 -2.77 -50.46 -35.92
C ASN A 195 -2.45 -49.96 -34.51
N ASP A 196 -2.02 -48.69 -34.46
CA ASP A 196 -1.37 -47.97 -33.37
C ASP A 196 -2.29 -47.66 -32.16
N THR A 197 -2.84 -48.72 -31.55
CA THR A 197 -3.85 -48.65 -30.47
C THR A 197 -3.26 -48.43 -29.07
N SER A 198 -1.93 -48.39 -28.92
CA SER A 198 -1.26 -48.42 -27.60
C SER A 198 -0.98 -47.06 -26.95
N VAL A 199 -1.76 -46.02 -27.27
CA VAL A 199 -1.68 -44.68 -26.65
C VAL A 199 -2.81 -44.44 -25.61
N GLY A 200 -3.81 -45.34 -25.57
CA GLY A 200 -5.08 -45.29 -24.82
C GLY A 200 -5.22 -44.30 -23.64
N PHE A 201 -4.79 -44.66 -22.43
CA PHE A 201 -5.37 -44.08 -21.20
C PHE A 201 -5.41 -42.55 -21.09
N GLU A 202 -4.35 -41.81 -21.45
CA GLU A 202 -4.37 -40.34 -21.41
C GLU A 202 -5.18 -39.72 -22.58
N VAL A 203 -5.24 -40.43 -23.72
CA VAL A 203 -6.11 -40.10 -24.87
C VAL A 203 -7.57 -40.24 -24.42
N ASP A 204 -7.93 -41.41 -23.91
CA ASP A 204 -9.30 -41.80 -23.55
C ASP A 204 -9.82 -40.96 -22.39
N MET A 205 -8.99 -40.63 -21.39
CA MET A 205 -9.39 -39.71 -20.32
C MET A 205 -9.70 -38.31 -20.86
N VAL A 206 -8.87 -37.75 -21.76
CA VAL A 206 -9.10 -36.42 -22.33
C VAL A 206 -10.29 -36.42 -23.30
N LYS A 207 -10.41 -37.48 -24.12
CA LYS A 207 -11.54 -37.77 -25.02
C LYS A 207 -12.85 -37.85 -24.25
N ASN A 208 -12.94 -38.72 -23.25
CA ASN A 208 -14.16 -38.95 -22.46
C ASN A 208 -14.57 -37.68 -21.68
N ILE A 209 -13.61 -36.90 -21.19
CA ILE A 209 -13.90 -35.58 -20.60
C ILE A 209 -14.45 -34.61 -21.66
N ALA A 210 -13.85 -34.52 -22.84
CA ALA A 210 -14.34 -33.66 -23.93
C ALA A 210 -15.75 -34.06 -24.40
N VAL A 211 -16.00 -35.37 -24.62
CA VAL A 211 -17.29 -35.93 -25.01
C VAL A 211 -18.35 -35.73 -23.91
N ASN A 212 -18.03 -35.95 -22.64
CA ASN A 212 -18.96 -35.66 -21.52
C ASN A 212 -19.34 -34.17 -21.48
N TYR A 213 -18.39 -33.26 -21.70
CA TYR A 213 -18.69 -31.83 -21.83
C TYR A 213 -19.45 -31.48 -23.12
N HIS A 214 -19.29 -32.23 -24.22
CA HIS A 214 -20.10 -32.11 -25.43
C HIS A 214 -21.56 -32.52 -25.17
N ILE A 215 -21.79 -33.71 -24.60
CA ILE A 215 -23.12 -34.19 -24.18
C ILE A 215 -23.80 -33.16 -23.28
N LYS A 216 -23.08 -32.64 -22.28
CA LYS A 216 -23.59 -31.58 -21.40
C LYS A 216 -23.86 -30.26 -22.12
N CYS A 217 -23.15 -29.94 -23.21
CA CYS A 217 -23.49 -28.83 -24.09
C CYS A 217 -24.82 -29.07 -24.82
N ILE A 218 -25.04 -30.26 -25.40
CA ILE A 218 -26.31 -30.59 -26.08
C ILE A 218 -27.48 -30.53 -25.10
N ILE A 219 -27.37 -31.19 -23.94
CA ILE A 219 -28.39 -31.15 -22.87
C ILE A 219 -28.66 -29.71 -22.42
N SER A 220 -27.62 -28.89 -22.20
CA SER A 220 -27.82 -27.49 -21.82
C SER A 220 -28.50 -26.66 -22.92
N LYS A 221 -28.18 -26.91 -24.19
CA LYS A 221 -28.79 -26.26 -25.36
C LYS A 221 -30.26 -26.67 -25.51
N LYS A 222 -30.57 -27.96 -25.32
CA LYS A 222 -31.94 -28.50 -25.25
C LYS A 222 -32.76 -27.84 -24.14
N ASN A 223 -32.21 -27.78 -22.93
CA ASN A 223 -32.86 -27.16 -21.77
C ASN A 223 -33.14 -25.66 -21.99
N ILE A 224 -32.18 -24.93 -22.57
CA ILE A 224 -32.41 -23.53 -22.98
C ILE A 224 -33.59 -23.45 -23.94
N ILE A 225 -33.59 -24.23 -25.03
CA ILE A 225 -34.67 -24.13 -26.04
C ILE A 225 -36.03 -24.53 -25.45
N ASN A 226 -36.09 -25.50 -24.54
CA ASN A 226 -37.33 -25.88 -23.84
C ASN A 226 -37.83 -24.83 -22.82
N GLU A 227 -36.97 -23.95 -22.30
CA GLU A 227 -37.42 -22.74 -21.59
C GLU A 227 -37.86 -21.65 -22.60
N LEU A 228 -37.21 -21.56 -23.76
CA LEU A 228 -37.53 -20.58 -24.79
C LEU A 228 -38.88 -20.83 -25.49
N THR A 229 -39.32 -22.08 -25.60
CA THR A 229 -40.68 -22.45 -26.06
C THR A 229 -41.78 -21.98 -25.09
N ASN A 230 -41.44 -21.81 -23.82
CA ASN A 230 -42.37 -21.56 -22.71
C ASN A 230 -42.35 -20.12 -22.17
N ILE A 231 -41.71 -19.17 -22.89
CA ILE A 231 -41.57 -17.77 -22.43
C ILE A 231 -42.93 -17.05 -22.39
N THR A 232 -43.55 -17.07 -21.21
CA THR A 232 -44.76 -16.30 -20.88
C THR A 232 -44.37 -15.03 -20.12
N ASN A 233 -43.75 -15.21 -18.95
CA ASN A 233 -43.52 -14.16 -17.95
C ASN A 233 -42.04 -13.76 -17.80
N MET A 234 -41.77 -12.63 -17.14
CA MET A 234 -40.40 -12.15 -16.88
C MET A 234 -39.52 -13.17 -16.13
N GLU A 235 -40.10 -13.98 -15.24
CA GLU A 235 -39.38 -15.03 -14.52
C GLU A 235 -38.84 -16.13 -15.46
N THR A 236 -39.56 -16.45 -16.55
CA THR A 236 -39.11 -17.45 -17.55
C THR A 236 -37.93 -16.92 -18.39
N ILE A 237 -37.94 -15.64 -18.77
CA ILE A 237 -36.78 -14.97 -19.40
C ILE A 237 -35.58 -14.98 -18.43
N GLU A 238 -35.85 -14.77 -17.15
CA GLU A 238 -34.86 -14.81 -16.08
C GLU A 238 -34.31 -16.24 -15.82
N SER A 239 -35.10 -17.30 -16.04
CA SER A 239 -34.67 -18.71 -16.05
C SER A 239 -33.75 -19.01 -17.24
N ALA A 240 -34.20 -18.70 -18.47
CA ALA A 240 -33.43 -18.89 -19.70
C ALA A 240 -32.07 -18.14 -19.68
N LEU A 241 -32.03 -16.94 -19.08
CA LEU A 241 -30.79 -16.20 -18.82
C LEU A 241 -29.79 -16.97 -17.95
N ASN A 242 -30.26 -17.63 -16.89
CA ASN A 242 -29.41 -18.41 -16.00
C ASN A 242 -28.92 -19.68 -16.69
N MET A 243 -29.77 -20.37 -17.44
CA MET A 243 -29.38 -21.55 -18.23
C MET A 243 -28.35 -21.20 -19.32
N ASN A 244 -28.49 -20.04 -19.99
CA ASN A 244 -27.50 -19.57 -20.96
C ASN A 244 -26.13 -19.25 -20.31
N GLU A 245 -26.09 -18.73 -19.08
CA GLU A 245 -24.82 -18.58 -18.36
C GLU A 245 -24.21 -19.95 -17.96
N GLU A 246 -25.04 -20.92 -17.57
CA GLU A 246 -24.59 -22.29 -17.26
C GLU A 246 -24.03 -22.97 -18.49
N PHE A 247 -24.77 -22.98 -19.61
CA PHE A 247 -24.31 -23.45 -20.92
C PHE A 247 -23.01 -22.77 -21.34
N SER A 248 -22.91 -21.44 -21.21
CA SER A 248 -21.67 -20.71 -21.52
C SER A 248 -20.45 -21.16 -20.68
N LYS A 249 -20.64 -21.70 -19.47
CA LYS A 249 -19.55 -22.26 -18.65
C LYS A 249 -19.19 -23.69 -19.04
N VAL A 250 -20.19 -24.50 -19.40
CA VAL A 250 -20.01 -25.86 -19.91
C VAL A 250 -19.27 -25.80 -21.25
N LEU A 251 -19.69 -24.90 -22.15
CA LEU A 251 -19.09 -24.68 -23.46
C LEU A 251 -17.60 -24.29 -23.38
N LEU A 252 -17.25 -23.33 -22.53
CA LEU A 252 -15.84 -22.93 -22.32
C LEU A 252 -14.96 -24.06 -21.80
N LYS A 253 -15.54 -25.04 -21.08
CA LYS A 253 -14.82 -26.25 -20.69
C LYS A 253 -14.71 -27.21 -21.87
N ALA A 254 -15.80 -27.47 -22.59
CA ALA A 254 -15.82 -28.32 -23.78
C ALA A 254 -14.77 -27.86 -24.79
N GLU A 255 -14.80 -26.58 -25.21
CA GLU A 255 -13.83 -25.96 -26.10
C GLU A 255 -12.39 -26.14 -25.58
N LYS A 256 -12.13 -25.85 -24.30
CA LYS A 256 -10.80 -26.03 -23.71
C LYS A 256 -10.34 -27.49 -23.78
N TYR A 257 -11.20 -28.46 -23.47
CA TYR A 257 -10.83 -29.87 -23.49
C TYR A 257 -10.65 -30.39 -24.91
N TYR A 258 -11.48 -29.96 -25.87
CA TYR A 258 -11.29 -30.25 -27.29
C TYR A 258 -10.01 -29.64 -27.87
N LEU A 259 -9.66 -28.40 -27.51
CA LEU A 259 -8.39 -27.79 -27.90
C LEU A 259 -7.18 -28.54 -27.30
N ILE A 260 -7.29 -29.06 -26.07
CA ILE A 260 -6.26 -29.93 -25.48
C ILE A 260 -6.18 -31.27 -26.22
N TYR A 261 -7.34 -31.85 -26.59
CA TYR A 261 -7.44 -33.13 -27.29
C TYR A 261 -6.79 -33.03 -28.69
N ILE A 262 -7.17 -32.03 -29.50
CA ILE A 262 -6.60 -31.83 -30.85
C ILE A 262 -5.12 -31.44 -30.79
N ASN A 263 -4.72 -30.53 -29.91
CA ASN A 263 -3.30 -30.13 -29.86
C ASN A 263 -2.38 -31.28 -29.41
N LYS A 264 -2.90 -32.29 -28.71
CA LYS A 264 -2.18 -33.54 -28.40
C LYS A 264 -2.26 -34.57 -29.52
N PHE A 265 -3.40 -34.66 -30.21
CA PHE A 265 -3.71 -35.74 -31.17
C PHE A 265 -4.14 -35.20 -32.53
N ILE A 266 -3.38 -34.25 -33.07
CA ILE A 266 -3.70 -33.53 -34.32
C ILE A 266 -3.74 -34.45 -35.56
N ASN A 267 -3.23 -35.67 -35.43
CA ASN A 267 -3.23 -36.73 -36.45
C ASN A 267 -4.33 -37.78 -36.25
N SER A 268 -5.10 -37.75 -35.15
CA SER A 268 -6.24 -38.66 -34.99
C SER A 268 -7.42 -38.17 -35.82
N LYS A 269 -7.84 -38.97 -36.82
CA LYS A 269 -9.08 -38.77 -37.58
C LYS A 269 -10.30 -38.65 -36.65
N GLU A 270 -10.35 -39.48 -35.61
CA GLU A 270 -11.41 -39.43 -34.60
C GLU A 270 -11.42 -38.10 -33.82
N ALA A 271 -10.25 -37.60 -33.40
CA ALA A 271 -10.16 -36.33 -32.67
C ALA A 271 -10.58 -35.12 -33.51
N LEU A 272 -10.23 -35.14 -34.81
CA LEU A 272 -10.68 -34.15 -35.79
C LEU A 272 -12.20 -34.25 -36.01
N TYR A 273 -12.72 -35.46 -36.27
CA TYR A 273 -14.15 -35.70 -36.50
C TYR A 273 -15.02 -35.27 -35.30
N LEU A 274 -14.64 -35.66 -34.08
CA LEU A 274 -15.34 -35.26 -32.85
C LEU A 274 -15.36 -33.74 -32.65
N TYR A 275 -14.30 -33.04 -33.04
CA TYR A 275 -14.29 -31.58 -32.98
C TYR A 275 -15.07 -30.93 -34.12
N ILE A 276 -15.05 -31.49 -35.33
CA ILE A 276 -15.90 -31.05 -36.44
C ILE A 276 -17.39 -31.16 -36.04
N MET A 277 -17.80 -32.27 -35.41
CA MET A 277 -19.15 -32.39 -34.82
C MET A 277 -19.41 -31.31 -33.76
N PHE A 278 -18.49 -31.08 -32.82
CA PHE A 278 -18.65 -30.03 -31.80
C PHE A 278 -18.74 -28.62 -32.40
N LEU A 279 -17.94 -28.33 -33.43
CA LEU A 279 -17.94 -27.05 -34.14
C LEU A 279 -19.25 -26.83 -34.90
N ASN A 280 -19.80 -27.86 -35.54
CA ASN A 280 -21.06 -27.77 -36.28
C ASN A 280 -22.26 -27.73 -35.32
N ASN A 281 -22.40 -28.73 -34.44
CA ASN A 281 -23.61 -28.96 -33.65
C ASN A 281 -23.73 -27.98 -32.47
N ILE A 282 -22.62 -27.63 -31.83
CA ILE A 282 -22.61 -26.77 -30.64
C ILE A 282 -22.17 -25.33 -30.94
N MET A 283 -21.03 -25.13 -31.59
CA MET A 283 -20.49 -23.77 -31.84
C MET A 283 -21.10 -23.09 -33.07
N VAL A 284 -21.76 -23.86 -33.94
CA VAL A 284 -22.33 -23.43 -35.23
C VAL A 284 -21.28 -22.68 -36.06
N MET A 285 -20.08 -23.23 -36.19
CA MET A 285 -18.92 -22.63 -36.88
C MET A 285 -18.53 -23.42 -38.14
N PRO A 286 -19.41 -23.50 -39.17
CA PRO A 286 -19.16 -24.33 -40.36
C PRO A 286 -17.84 -23.95 -41.04
N ALA A 287 -17.55 -22.66 -41.23
CA ALA A 287 -16.29 -22.23 -41.86
C ALA A 287 -15.00 -22.62 -41.11
N LEU A 288 -15.07 -22.97 -39.82
CA LEU A 288 -13.93 -23.54 -39.08
C LEU A 288 -13.95 -25.06 -39.17
N ALA A 289 -15.14 -25.67 -39.10
CA ALA A 289 -15.32 -27.10 -39.32
C ALA A 289 -14.84 -27.52 -40.73
N ASP A 290 -15.15 -26.75 -41.77
CA ASP A 290 -14.68 -26.91 -43.15
C ASP A 290 -13.14 -26.87 -43.25
N GLU A 291 -12.46 -26.04 -42.44
CA GLU A 291 -10.99 -25.98 -42.39
C GLU A 291 -10.40 -27.25 -41.76
N TYR A 292 -11.01 -27.76 -40.69
CA TYR A 292 -10.60 -29.02 -40.07
C TYR A 292 -11.02 -30.25 -40.89
N LEU A 293 -12.10 -30.17 -41.66
CA LEU A 293 -12.56 -31.21 -42.58
C LEU A 293 -11.59 -31.34 -43.74
N LYS A 294 -11.14 -30.23 -44.34
CA LYS A 294 -10.07 -30.28 -45.35
C LYS A 294 -8.79 -30.93 -44.84
N ARG A 295 -8.38 -30.62 -43.61
CA ARG A 295 -7.22 -31.29 -42.97
C ARG A 295 -7.44 -32.77 -42.62
N LEU A 296 -8.69 -33.24 -42.65
CA LEU A 296 -9.05 -34.66 -42.51
C LEU A 296 -9.04 -35.34 -43.89
N GLU A 297 -9.64 -34.69 -44.90
CA GLU A 297 -9.64 -35.12 -46.31
C GLU A 297 -8.21 -35.21 -46.88
N GLU A 298 -7.36 -34.20 -46.64
CA GLU A 298 -5.94 -34.18 -47.04
C GLU A 298 -5.19 -35.41 -46.52
N LYS A 299 -5.46 -35.84 -45.28
CA LYS A 299 -4.85 -37.03 -44.67
C LYS A 299 -5.44 -38.34 -45.20
N GLU A 300 -6.72 -38.37 -45.55
CA GLU A 300 -7.32 -39.52 -46.23
C GLU A 300 -6.80 -39.70 -47.67
N THR A 301 -6.31 -38.64 -48.31
CA THR A 301 -5.57 -38.75 -49.57
C THR A 301 -4.12 -39.17 -49.40
N GLU A 302 -3.40 -38.67 -48.37
CA GLU A 302 -2.02 -39.09 -48.08
C GLU A 302 -1.93 -40.59 -47.76
N GLU A 303 -2.80 -41.12 -46.89
CA GLU A 303 -2.80 -42.56 -46.55
C GLU A 303 -3.12 -43.48 -47.75
N LYS A 304 -3.89 -43.01 -48.73
CA LYS A 304 -4.19 -43.80 -49.95
C LYS A 304 -3.07 -43.78 -50.98
N SER A 305 -2.22 -42.76 -50.99
CA SER A 305 -1.08 -42.71 -51.93
C SER A 305 0.08 -43.63 -51.55
N ASP A 306 0.17 -44.07 -50.30
CA ASP A 306 1.26 -44.96 -49.86
C ASP A 306 0.97 -46.44 -50.16
N ASP A 307 -0.28 -46.92 -50.02
CA ASP A 307 -0.66 -48.33 -50.25
C ASP A 307 -0.57 -48.77 -51.73
N ASP A 308 -0.88 -47.89 -52.68
CA ASP A 308 -0.81 -48.19 -54.13
C ASP A 308 0.61 -48.02 -54.72
N SER A 309 1.61 -47.60 -53.92
CA SER A 309 2.89 -47.10 -54.43
C SER A 309 3.89 -48.15 -54.95
N TYR A 310 3.61 -49.45 -54.80
CA TYR A 310 4.56 -50.52 -55.18
C TYR A 310 4.52 -50.96 -56.65
N ASN A 311 3.54 -50.53 -57.46
CA ASN A 311 3.46 -50.88 -58.88
C ASN A 311 2.86 -49.76 -59.76
N GLU A 312 3.60 -48.68 -59.98
CA GLU A 312 3.84 -48.19 -61.35
C GLU A 312 4.96 -47.13 -61.41
N ARG A 313 6.07 -47.48 -62.08
CA ARG A 313 7.06 -46.47 -62.50
C ARG A 313 6.62 -45.84 -63.81
N THR A 314 6.97 -44.56 -63.96
CA THR A 314 7.05 -43.82 -65.23
C THR A 314 5.75 -43.63 -66.03
N LYS A 315 5.07 -42.51 -65.78
CA LYS A 315 4.71 -41.58 -66.87
C LYS A 315 4.54 -40.13 -66.41
N SER A 316 5.07 -39.25 -67.24
CA SER A 316 4.95 -37.80 -67.13
C SER A 316 3.51 -37.34 -67.39
N TYR A 317 2.90 -36.71 -66.39
CA TYR A 317 1.88 -35.66 -66.58
C TYR A 317 2.21 -34.53 -65.59
N GLY A 318 2.13 -33.25 -65.94
CA GLY A 318 1.21 -32.66 -66.91
C GLY A 318 0.17 -31.91 -66.09
N TYR A 319 0.43 -30.63 -65.81
CA TYR A 319 -0.33 -29.81 -64.86
C TYR A 319 -1.66 -29.36 -65.47
N GLU A 320 -2.57 -30.30 -65.72
CA GLU A 320 -3.92 -29.99 -66.19
C GLU A 320 -4.74 -29.39 -65.05
N LYS A 321 -5.08 -28.11 -65.23
CA LYS A 321 -6.15 -27.47 -64.48
C LYS A 321 -7.46 -28.24 -64.71
N SER A 322 -7.96 -28.92 -63.70
CA SER A 322 -9.33 -29.41 -63.70
C SER A 322 -10.31 -28.24 -63.53
N GLU A 323 -10.66 -27.61 -64.65
CA GLU A 323 -11.90 -26.83 -64.77
C GLU A 323 -13.11 -27.79 -64.71
N GLY A 324 -13.34 -28.37 -63.53
CA GLY A 324 -14.19 -29.54 -63.32
C GLY A 324 -14.90 -29.61 -61.97
N VAL A 325 -15.08 -28.47 -61.27
CA VAL A 325 -15.89 -28.38 -60.03
C VAL A 325 -16.88 -27.20 -60.11
N SER A 326 -17.71 -27.20 -61.16
CA SER A 326 -18.74 -26.20 -61.42
C SER A 326 -20.15 -26.65 -60.98
N SER A 327 -20.29 -27.11 -59.73
CA SER A 327 -21.60 -27.52 -59.17
C SER A 327 -21.88 -27.10 -57.71
N THR A 328 -20.96 -26.40 -57.03
CA THR A 328 -21.10 -25.99 -55.61
C THR A 328 -21.16 -24.47 -55.39
N SER A 329 -21.29 -23.66 -56.46
CA SER A 329 -21.28 -22.20 -56.37
C SER A 329 -22.46 -21.57 -55.61
N SER A 330 -23.57 -22.31 -55.43
CA SER A 330 -24.78 -21.87 -54.73
C SER A 330 -24.67 -21.93 -53.19
N SER A 331 -23.88 -22.84 -52.61
CA SER A 331 -23.72 -22.93 -51.15
C SER A 331 -22.75 -21.88 -50.59
N CYS A 332 -21.74 -21.50 -51.38
CA CYS A 332 -20.70 -20.55 -50.97
C CYS A 332 -21.26 -19.13 -50.71
N THR A 333 -22.28 -18.69 -51.44
CA THR A 333 -22.95 -17.39 -51.23
C THR A 333 -23.81 -17.38 -49.98
N GLY A 334 -24.53 -18.48 -49.69
CA GLY A 334 -25.31 -18.65 -48.46
C GLY A 334 -24.45 -18.55 -47.19
N ASN A 335 -23.35 -19.30 -47.14
CA ASN A 335 -22.43 -19.27 -45.99
C ASN A 335 -21.77 -17.89 -45.79
N LYS A 336 -21.45 -17.16 -46.86
CA LYS A 336 -20.96 -15.77 -46.77
C LYS A 336 -22.02 -14.82 -46.19
N ARG A 337 -23.28 -14.91 -46.63
CA ARG A 337 -24.41 -14.11 -46.09
C ARG A 337 -24.63 -14.40 -44.60
N LEU A 338 -24.66 -15.68 -44.21
CA LEU A 338 -24.81 -16.10 -42.80
C LEU A 338 -23.69 -15.57 -41.91
N LYS A 339 -22.42 -15.68 -42.36
CA LYS A 339 -21.24 -15.17 -41.64
C LYS A 339 -21.31 -13.65 -41.43
N MET A 340 -21.77 -12.90 -42.42
CA MET A 340 -21.95 -11.44 -42.32
C MET A 340 -23.10 -11.06 -41.37
N LEU A 341 -24.24 -11.75 -41.44
CA LEU A 341 -25.37 -11.54 -40.51
C LEU A 341 -24.96 -11.83 -39.06
N ARG A 342 -24.25 -12.95 -38.81
CA ARG A 342 -23.73 -13.30 -37.48
C ARG A 342 -22.75 -12.28 -36.94
N HIS A 343 -21.84 -11.77 -37.77
CA HIS A 343 -20.93 -10.70 -37.37
C HIS A 343 -21.69 -9.41 -37.00
N ASN A 344 -22.67 -9.00 -37.81
CA ASN A 344 -23.48 -7.81 -37.57
C ASN A 344 -24.31 -7.92 -36.27
N MET A 345 -24.92 -9.08 -36.03
CA MET A 345 -25.70 -9.36 -34.82
C MET A 345 -24.81 -9.37 -33.57
N LYS A 346 -23.69 -10.10 -33.61
CA LYS A 346 -22.68 -10.14 -32.54
C LYS A 346 -22.18 -8.74 -32.19
N TYR A 347 -21.82 -7.94 -33.20
CA TYR A 347 -21.40 -6.56 -32.99
C TYR A 347 -22.49 -5.72 -32.32
N LYS A 348 -23.75 -5.81 -32.78
CA LYS A 348 -24.88 -5.07 -32.18
C LYS A 348 -25.16 -5.48 -30.73
N PHE A 349 -25.11 -6.77 -30.41
CA PHE A 349 -25.33 -7.29 -29.05
C PHE A 349 -24.18 -6.99 -28.09
N GLN A 350 -22.94 -6.99 -28.58
CA GLN A 350 -21.77 -6.65 -27.76
C GLN A 350 -21.60 -5.12 -27.60
N LYS A 351 -22.13 -4.28 -28.50
CA LYS A 351 -22.00 -2.82 -28.47
C LYS A 351 -22.40 -2.15 -27.13
N PRO A 352 -23.52 -2.50 -26.45
CA PRO A 352 -23.82 -1.95 -25.13
C PRO A 352 -22.75 -2.27 -24.08
N ILE A 353 -22.23 -3.49 -24.07
CA ILE A 353 -21.21 -3.96 -23.12
C ILE A 353 -19.85 -3.32 -23.42
N ILE A 354 -19.46 -3.22 -24.69
CA ILE A 354 -18.23 -2.54 -25.13
C ILE A 354 -18.29 -1.05 -24.81
N ASN A 355 -19.43 -0.40 -25.02
CA ASN A 355 -19.63 0.99 -24.62
C ASN A 355 -19.52 1.15 -23.09
N MET A 356 -20.15 0.27 -22.32
CA MET A 356 -20.01 0.27 -20.85
C MET A 356 -18.55 0.10 -20.42
N TYR A 357 -17.79 -0.80 -21.04
CA TYR A 357 -16.35 -0.97 -20.78
C TYR A 357 -15.57 0.32 -21.03
N ARG A 358 -15.76 0.94 -22.20
CA ARG A 358 -15.11 2.21 -22.58
C ARG A 358 -15.43 3.32 -21.59
N ILE A 359 -16.70 3.45 -21.18
CA ILE A 359 -17.10 4.47 -20.21
C ILE A 359 -16.45 4.20 -18.83
N MET A 360 -16.40 2.95 -18.37
CA MET A 360 -15.71 2.60 -17.11
C MET A 360 -14.20 2.84 -17.17
N GLN A 361 -13.55 2.64 -18.33
CA GLN A 361 -12.16 3.03 -18.55
C GLN A 361 -11.99 4.55 -18.45
N ILE A 362 -12.83 5.33 -19.13
CA ILE A 362 -12.80 6.80 -19.10
C ILE A 362 -13.00 7.32 -17.67
N PHE A 363 -13.96 6.77 -16.92
CA PHE A 363 -14.21 7.10 -15.51
C PHE A 363 -12.97 6.89 -14.65
N ILE A 364 -12.29 5.75 -14.77
CA ILE A 364 -11.10 5.44 -13.97
C ILE A 364 -9.92 6.32 -14.34
N THR A 365 -9.72 6.59 -15.63
CA THR A 365 -8.71 7.54 -16.09
C THR A 365 -9.00 8.95 -15.53
N LEU A 366 -10.26 9.40 -15.55
CA LEU A 366 -10.65 10.68 -14.97
C LEU A 366 -10.42 10.72 -13.46
N MET A 367 -10.76 9.65 -12.73
CA MET A 367 -10.50 9.53 -11.29
C MET A 367 -9.02 9.61 -10.94
N ILE A 368 -8.15 8.96 -11.73
CA ILE A 368 -6.69 9.06 -11.56
C ILE A 368 -6.21 10.49 -11.84
N ILE A 369 -6.72 11.15 -12.89
CA ILE A 369 -6.40 12.56 -13.20
C ILE A 369 -6.84 13.49 -12.06
N ILE A 370 -8.08 13.37 -11.57
CA ILE A 370 -8.61 14.14 -10.44
C ILE A 370 -7.73 13.92 -9.20
N GLY A 371 -7.33 12.67 -8.92
CA GLY A 371 -6.40 12.33 -7.85
C GLY A 371 -5.04 13.02 -7.98
N ILE A 372 -4.43 13.01 -9.18
CA ILE A 372 -3.14 13.67 -9.46
C ILE A 372 -3.25 15.20 -9.27
N VAL A 373 -4.28 15.84 -9.83
CA VAL A 373 -4.50 17.29 -9.70
C VAL A 373 -4.73 17.67 -8.24
N SER A 374 -5.56 16.89 -7.53
CA SER A 374 -5.86 17.13 -6.11
C SER A 374 -4.62 16.94 -5.23
N ASN A 375 -3.74 15.99 -5.55
CA ASN A 375 -2.47 15.77 -4.87
C ASN A 375 -1.45 16.89 -5.14
N TYR A 376 -1.42 17.43 -6.37
CA TYR A 376 -0.61 18.60 -6.71
C TYR A 376 -1.02 19.86 -5.93
N GLU A 377 -2.33 20.15 -5.85
CA GLU A 377 -2.83 21.24 -4.99
C GLU A 377 -2.56 20.94 -3.50
N ASN A 378 -2.77 19.71 -3.04
CA ASN A 378 -2.44 19.29 -1.68
C ASN A 378 -0.95 19.56 -1.34
N ARG A 379 -0.03 19.32 -2.29
CA ARG A 379 1.40 19.63 -2.10
C ARG A 379 1.68 21.13 -1.96
N LYS A 380 0.99 22.01 -2.69
CA LYS A 380 1.08 23.48 -2.49
C LYS A 380 0.55 23.87 -1.10
N VAL A 381 -0.56 23.25 -0.72
CA VAL A 381 -1.28 23.40 0.55
C VAL A 381 -0.37 23.02 1.74
N PHE A 382 0.28 21.85 1.71
CA PHE A 382 1.28 21.43 2.70
C PHE A 382 2.53 22.33 2.72
N LYS A 383 3.04 22.79 1.56
CA LYS A 383 4.17 23.74 1.52
C LYS A 383 3.88 25.04 2.28
N LYS A 384 2.63 25.54 2.23
CA LYS A 384 2.21 26.70 3.02
C LYS A 384 2.23 26.41 4.53
N VAL A 385 1.88 25.20 4.97
CA VAL A 385 2.01 24.80 6.39
C VAL A 385 3.47 24.71 6.81
N ILE A 386 4.34 24.09 6.01
CA ILE A 386 5.78 24.01 6.30
C ILE A 386 6.36 25.43 6.45
N SER A 387 6.02 26.35 5.55
CA SER A 387 6.42 27.76 5.66
C SER A 387 5.83 28.42 6.91
N ALA A 388 4.54 28.25 7.20
CA ALA A 388 3.90 28.81 8.39
C ALA A 388 4.59 28.32 9.69
N VAL A 389 4.92 27.03 9.77
CA VAL A 389 5.62 26.40 10.90
C VAL A 389 7.06 26.89 11.01
N SER A 390 7.81 27.00 9.90
CA SER A 390 9.23 27.41 9.95
C SER A 390 9.45 28.79 10.59
N GLY A 391 8.43 29.65 10.54
CA GLY A 391 8.43 30.97 11.17
C GLY A 391 8.14 31.00 12.67
N ILE A 392 7.77 29.87 13.27
CA ILE A 392 7.34 29.81 14.68
C ILE A 392 8.46 30.24 15.62
N HIS A 393 9.67 29.72 15.42
CA HIS A 393 10.78 29.99 16.33
C HIS A 393 11.09 31.50 16.39
N ILE A 394 11.19 32.19 15.24
CA ILE A 394 11.37 33.66 15.15
C ILE A 394 10.23 34.40 15.86
N GLY A 395 8.98 34.03 15.52
CA GLY A 395 7.78 34.64 16.09
C GLY A 395 7.70 34.55 17.61
N PHE A 396 8.18 33.43 18.18
CA PHE A 396 8.12 33.14 19.61
C PHE A 396 9.32 33.68 20.40
N GLN A 397 10.45 34.05 19.76
CA GLN A 397 11.57 34.68 20.48
C GLN A 397 11.26 36.10 20.97
N LEU A 398 10.35 36.81 20.29
CA LEU A 398 10.20 38.24 20.52
C LEU A 398 9.82 38.64 21.95
N PRO A 399 8.85 38.04 22.64
CA PRO A 399 8.44 38.58 23.94
C PRO A 399 9.59 38.54 24.97
N PHE A 400 10.54 37.61 24.82
CA PHE A 400 11.83 37.69 25.48
C PHE A 400 12.63 38.92 25.02
N ILE A 401 13.01 39.02 23.75
CA ILE A 401 13.82 40.13 23.18
C ILE A 401 13.26 41.51 23.55
N ALA A 402 11.97 41.72 23.36
CA ALA A 402 11.33 43.01 23.58
C ALA A 402 11.08 43.30 25.08
N SER A 403 11.04 42.26 25.93
CA SER A 403 11.14 42.45 27.38
C SER A 403 12.58 42.72 27.83
N ARG A 404 13.61 42.16 27.18
CA ARG A 404 15.02 42.51 27.43
C ARG A 404 15.28 43.97 27.08
N ILE A 405 14.91 44.43 25.88
CA ILE A 405 15.05 45.83 25.44
C ILE A 405 14.55 46.84 26.49
N LYS A 406 13.38 46.62 27.12
CA LYS A 406 12.91 47.53 28.19
C LYS A 406 13.75 47.47 29.47
N THR A 407 14.16 46.28 29.90
CA THR A 407 15.00 46.07 31.08
C THR A 407 16.38 46.67 30.87
N ASP A 408 16.97 46.46 29.71
CA ASP A 408 18.31 46.88 29.34
C ASP A 408 18.39 48.41 29.21
N VAL A 409 17.41 49.06 28.56
CA VAL A 409 17.31 50.52 28.53
C VAL A 409 17.18 51.10 29.95
N ARG A 410 16.33 50.51 30.80
CA ARG A 410 16.14 51.02 32.18
C ARG A 410 17.40 50.86 33.02
N LEU A 411 17.99 49.67 33.08
CA LEU A 411 19.16 49.40 33.92
C LEU A 411 20.42 50.11 33.41
N SER A 412 20.62 50.22 32.09
CA SER A 412 21.72 51.05 31.56
C SER A 412 21.51 52.55 31.84
N SER A 413 20.27 53.04 31.81
CA SER A 413 20.00 54.46 32.15
C SER A 413 20.22 54.77 33.63
N LEU A 414 19.96 53.80 34.52
CA LEU A 414 20.24 53.92 35.94
C LEU A 414 21.73 53.80 36.25
N GLY A 415 22.47 52.90 35.59
CA GLY A 415 23.93 52.84 35.68
C GLY A 415 24.59 54.16 35.26
N LEU A 416 24.13 54.75 34.14
CA LEU A 416 24.58 56.09 33.72
C LEU A 416 24.29 57.19 34.76
N ALA A 417 23.07 57.23 35.30
CA ALA A 417 22.69 58.22 36.32
C ALA A 417 23.41 58.01 37.67
N ALA A 418 23.82 56.78 37.96
CA ALA A 418 24.64 56.41 39.12
C ALA A 418 26.15 56.65 38.89
N ASN A 419 26.54 56.97 37.65
CA ASN A 419 27.93 57.04 37.18
C ASN A 419 28.70 55.70 37.23
N ASP A 420 28.01 54.56 37.32
CA ASP A 420 28.61 53.24 37.12
C ASP A 420 28.51 52.79 35.66
N ARG A 421 29.64 52.94 34.95
CA ARG A 421 29.81 52.44 33.58
C ARG A 421 29.78 50.92 33.48
N SER A 422 30.17 50.18 34.52
CA SER A 422 30.23 48.71 34.46
C SER A 422 28.83 48.10 34.35
N ILE A 423 27.86 48.57 35.12
CA ILE A 423 26.43 48.26 34.95
C ILE A 423 25.92 48.81 33.61
N ALA A 424 26.24 50.06 33.29
CA ALA A 424 25.68 50.74 32.12
C ALA A 424 26.03 50.03 30.79
N ASP A 425 27.31 49.71 30.60
CA ASP A 425 27.84 49.11 29.38
C ASP A 425 27.42 47.62 29.26
N TYR A 426 27.36 46.89 30.38
CA TYR A 426 26.86 45.50 30.40
C TYR A 426 25.42 45.38 29.84
N TYR A 427 24.51 46.25 30.28
CA TYR A 427 23.14 46.25 29.77
C TYR A 427 23.03 46.86 28.37
N LEU A 428 23.89 47.83 28.01
CA LEU A 428 23.95 48.37 26.65
C LEU A 428 24.36 47.30 25.61
N ASP A 429 25.27 46.40 25.94
CA ASP A 429 25.72 45.37 25.01
C ASP A 429 24.66 44.28 24.77
N ASP A 430 23.89 43.87 25.79
CA ASP A 430 22.71 43.02 25.58
C ASP A 430 21.61 43.77 24.79
N LEU A 431 21.45 45.08 25.01
CA LEU A 431 20.53 45.91 24.23
C LEU A 431 20.91 45.92 22.73
N LYS A 432 22.19 46.11 22.40
CA LYS A 432 22.70 46.06 21.02
C LYS A 432 22.38 44.71 20.37
N LEU A 433 22.66 43.60 21.04
CA LEU A 433 22.38 42.24 20.55
C LEU A 433 20.88 41.99 20.31
N ASN A 434 20.02 42.49 21.20
CA ASN A 434 18.58 42.34 21.09
C ASN A 434 17.97 43.22 19.99
N ILE A 435 18.53 44.41 19.74
CA ILE A 435 18.15 45.30 18.63
C ILE A 435 18.62 44.74 17.29
N ASP A 436 19.84 44.21 17.19
CA ASP A 436 20.35 43.58 15.96
C ASP A 436 19.44 42.43 15.50
N TYR A 437 19.05 41.55 16.42
CA TYR A 437 18.09 40.48 16.10
C TYR A 437 16.72 41.05 15.68
N LEU A 438 16.25 42.13 16.33
CA LEU A 438 14.98 42.77 15.99
C LEU A 438 15.02 43.36 14.57
N GLU A 439 16.10 44.04 14.20
CA GLU A 439 16.33 44.67 12.88
C GLU A 439 16.55 43.63 11.78
N ASN A 440 17.46 42.68 11.98
CA ASN A 440 17.95 41.78 10.93
C ASN A 440 17.17 40.46 10.81
N THR A 441 16.53 39.98 11.88
CA THR A 441 15.79 38.70 11.87
C THR A 441 14.29 38.88 12.02
N TYR A 442 13.84 39.63 13.02
CA TYR A 442 12.41 39.66 13.38
C TYR A 442 11.55 40.56 12.48
N LEU A 443 11.94 41.83 12.28
CA LEU A 443 11.16 42.78 11.49
C LEU A 443 10.95 42.34 10.02
N PRO A 444 11.96 41.80 9.29
CA PRO A 444 11.77 41.29 7.94
C PRO A 444 10.81 40.11 7.87
N PHE A 445 10.88 39.20 8.86
CA PHE A 445 9.99 38.06 8.97
C PHE A 445 8.53 38.49 9.23
N ILE A 446 8.32 39.43 10.15
CA ILE A 446 6.98 39.79 10.63
C ILE A 446 6.21 40.64 9.62
N TYR A 447 6.92 41.48 8.85
CA TYR A 447 6.38 42.30 7.77
C TYR A 447 5.62 41.46 6.72
N LEU A 448 6.11 40.24 6.44
CA LEU A 448 5.49 39.32 5.48
C LEU A 448 4.26 38.57 5.99
N ARG A 449 3.91 38.70 7.29
CA ARG A 449 2.86 37.89 7.93
C ARG A 449 1.78 38.67 8.66
N HIS A 450 2.11 39.81 9.25
CA HIS A 450 1.20 40.49 10.17
C HIS A 450 0.27 41.47 9.46
N SER A 451 -0.94 41.60 10.00
CA SER A 451 -1.92 42.54 9.46
C SER A 451 -1.50 43.98 9.71
N ILE A 452 -1.81 44.85 8.73
CA ILE A 452 -1.68 46.30 8.84
C ILE A 452 -2.81 46.88 9.73
N ASN A 453 -3.81 46.06 10.11
CA ASN A 453 -4.90 46.47 10.97
C ASN A 453 -4.42 46.88 12.36
N VAL A 454 -5.05 47.94 12.88
CA VAL A 454 -4.92 48.40 14.25
C VAL A 454 -5.57 47.37 15.20
N MET A 455 -5.03 47.20 16.41
CA MET A 455 -5.47 46.16 17.37
C MET A 455 -5.89 46.71 18.75
N ASP A 456 -6.18 48.01 18.85
CA ASP A 456 -6.55 48.69 20.10
C ASP A 456 -5.51 48.53 21.22
N LEU A 457 -4.25 48.44 20.80
CA LEU A 457 -3.07 48.40 21.65
C LEU A 457 -2.27 49.70 21.45
N PHE A 458 -2.43 50.58 22.42
CA PHE A 458 -1.89 51.94 22.39
C PHE A 458 -0.50 51.98 23.02
N THR A 459 0.48 52.54 22.32
CA THR A 459 1.73 53.00 22.94
C THR A 459 1.61 54.48 23.30
N VAL A 460 2.21 54.85 24.43
CA VAL A 460 2.25 56.23 24.93
C VAL A 460 3.55 56.88 24.42
N CYS A 461 3.46 58.05 23.79
CA CYS A 461 4.61 58.85 23.41
C CYS A 461 4.66 60.11 24.28
N PRO A 462 5.64 60.21 25.20
CA PRO A 462 5.76 61.39 26.04
C PRO A 462 6.23 62.61 25.24
N ILE A 463 5.67 63.78 25.57
CA ILE A 463 6.06 65.06 24.97
C ILE A 463 6.97 65.85 25.91
N ASN A 464 6.51 66.14 27.14
CA ASN A 464 7.23 66.86 28.19
C ASN A 464 6.65 66.51 29.57
N ASN A 465 7.34 66.89 30.65
CA ASN A 465 6.91 66.58 32.03
C ASN A 465 5.55 67.20 32.41
N ASP A 466 5.21 68.34 31.83
CA ASP A 466 3.98 69.09 32.15
C ASP A 466 2.85 68.94 31.11
N VAL A 467 2.97 68.01 30.16
CA VAL A 467 2.06 67.87 29.00
C VAL A 467 1.37 66.51 28.97
N ILE A 468 0.11 66.50 28.50
CA ILE A 468 -0.69 65.28 28.27
C ILE A 468 0.04 64.38 27.27
N ASP A 469 0.38 63.16 27.68
CA ASP A 469 1.07 62.20 26.81
C ASP A 469 0.18 61.73 25.64
N LEU A 470 0.75 61.66 24.43
CA LEU A 470 0.01 61.21 23.25
C LEU A 470 -0.14 59.68 23.27
N THR A 471 -1.37 59.19 23.16
CA THR A 471 -1.64 57.78 22.88
C THR A 471 -1.68 57.55 21.37
N HIS A 472 -1.01 56.49 20.92
CA HIS A 472 -0.99 56.08 19.51
C HIS A 472 -1.55 54.68 19.38
N ASN A 473 -2.76 54.56 18.84
CA ASN A 473 -3.28 53.28 18.36
C ASN A 473 -2.60 52.97 17.03
N GLN A 474 -1.68 52.02 17.02
CA GLN A 474 -0.93 51.63 15.83
C GLN A 474 -1.01 50.13 15.61
N ASN A 475 -0.81 49.71 14.36
CA ASN A 475 -0.70 48.30 14.09
C ASN A 475 0.57 47.72 14.73
N TYR A 476 0.58 46.40 14.81
CA TYR A 476 1.63 45.66 15.48
C TYR A 476 3.05 45.97 14.95
N PHE A 477 3.20 46.00 13.62
CA PHE A 477 4.49 46.26 12.97
C PHE A 477 5.00 47.68 13.25
N GLN A 478 4.13 48.69 13.22
CA GLN A 478 4.46 50.07 13.55
C GLN A 478 4.92 50.22 15.01
N ASN A 479 4.26 49.54 15.96
CA ASN A 479 4.68 49.52 17.36
C ASN A 479 6.08 48.87 17.53
N ALA A 480 6.35 47.75 16.87
CA ALA A 480 7.66 47.10 16.88
C ALA A 480 8.76 47.98 16.26
N LEU A 481 8.48 48.63 15.13
CA LEU A 481 9.39 49.57 14.47
C LEU A 481 9.63 50.83 15.32
N ARG A 482 8.64 51.31 16.08
CA ARG A 482 8.80 52.42 17.01
C ARG A 482 9.73 52.05 18.17
N ILE A 483 9.57 50.86 18.73
CA ILE A 483 10.46 50.32 19.78
C ILE A 483 11.89 50.24 19.26
N HIS A 484 12.11 49.65 18.08
CA HIS A 484 13.41 49.60 17.41
C HIS A 484 14.02 51.00 17.26
N LYS A 485 13.30 51.95 16.65
CA LYS A 485 13.77 53.32 16.44
C LYS A 485 14.13 54.05 17.74
N LYS A 486 13.29 53.92 18.78
CA LYS A 486 13.55 54.55 20.08
C LYS A 486 14.74 53.91 20.81
N ALA A 487 14.92 52.60 20.68
CA ALA A 487 16.06 51.90 21.27
C ALA A 487 17.39 52.24 20.55
N LYS A 488 17.35 52.40 19.22
CA LYS A 488 18.51 52.85 18.42
C LYS A 488 18.93 54.28 18.78
N LEU A 489 17.96 55.22 18.85
CA LEU A 489 18.21 56.59 19.32
C LEU A 489 18.75 56.64 20.76
N TYR A 490 18.36 55.70 21.62
CA TYR A 490 18.93 55.58 22.97
C TYR A 490 20.42 55.17 22.92
N ILE A 491 20.79 54.16 22.11
CA ILE A 491 22.20 53.77 21.91
C ILE A 491 23.01 54.93 21.33
N ASP A 492 22.48 55.61 20.30
CA ASP A 492 23.17 56.73 19.66
C ASP A 492 23.46 57.85 20.69
N LYS A 493 22.49 58.17 21.56
CA LYS A 493 22.66 59.13 22.65
C LYS A 493 23.61 58.64 23.75
N PHE A 494 23.54 57.35 24.12
CA PHE A 494 24.46 56.75 25.10
C PHE A 494 25.91 56.92 24.65
N ASN A 495 26.21 56.57 23.40
CA ASN A 495 27.56 56.64 22.82
C ASN A 495 28.09 58.09 22.72
N GLN A 496 27.21 59.08 22.59
CA GLN A 496 27.56 60.51 22.55
C GLN A 496 27.77 61.13 23.95
N THR A 497 27.42 60.42 25.02
CA THR A 497 27.50 60.97 26.37
C THR A 497 28.85 60.62 26.99
N GLU A 498 29.79 61.56 26.95
CA GLU A 498 31.14 61.39 27.53
C GLU A 498 31.22 61.76 29.03
N ASN A 499 30.32 62.61 29.54
CA ASN A 499 30.37 63.16 30.90
C ASN A 499 29.33 62.58 31.87
N ILE A 500 29.57 62.79 33.17
CA ILE A 500 28.70 62.42 34.30
C ILE A 500 27.29 62.97 34.08
N LEU A 501 26.27 62.12 34.22
CA LEU A 501 24.87 62.49 34.02
C LEU A 501 24.11 62.63 35.34
N ASN A 502 23.46 63.78 35.53
CA ASN A 502 22.51 63.98 36.63
C ASN A 502 21.23 63.14 36.45
N MET A 503 20.49 62.97 37.55
CA MET A 503 19.16 62.34 37.61
C MET A 503 18.15 62.89 36.58
N ASP A 504 18.32 64.14 36.14
CA ASP A 504 17.52 64.76 35.08
C ASP A 504 17.48 63.94 33.79
N THR A 505 18.52 63.12 33.53
CA THR A 505 18.55 62.22 32.37
C THR A 505 17.50 61.11 32.40
N LEU A 506 17.04 60.68 33.58
CA LEU A 506 15.93 59.73 33.69
C LEU A 506 14.59 60.34 33.24
N SER A 507 14.51 61.67 33.12
CA SER A 507 13.35 62.39 32.57
C SER A 507 13.36 62.50 31.03
N ASP A 508 14.43 62.05 30.36
CA ASP A 508 14.55 62.12 28.89
C ASP A 508 13.35 61.44 28.18
N PRO A 509 12.79 62.05 27.11
CA PRO A 509 11.61 61.51 26.42
C PRO A 509 11.77 60.07 25.87
N ILE A 510 12.99 59.62 25.57
CA ILE A 510 13.27 58.25 25.12
C ILE A 510 13.23 57.28 26.31
N ILE A 511 13.90 57.60 27.42
CA ILE A 511 13.87 56.80 28.65
C ILE A 511 12.44 56.75 29.20
N ARG A 512 11.75 57.90 29.25
CA ARG A 512 10.34 58.00 29.64
C ARG A 512 9.41 57.20 28.71
N PHE A 513 9.69 57.12 27.40
CA PHE A 513 8.94 56.26 26.48
C PHE A 513 9.03 54.79 26.88
N PHE A 514 10.23 54.27 27.15
CA PHE A 514 10.37 52.88 27.60
C PHE A 514 9.74 52.65 28.96
N ARG A 515 9.96 53.55 29.92
CA ARG A 515 9.38 53.54 31.27
C ARG A 515 7.85 53.43 31.27
N VAL A 516 7.15 54.40 30.70
CA VAL A 516 5.67 54.47 30.76
C VAL A 516 5.02 53.28 30.04
N ASN A 517 5.60 52.82 28.93
CA ASN A 517 5.04 51.67 28.21
C ASN A 517 5.36 50.32 28.87
N SER A 518 6.43 50.22 29.67
CA SER A 518 6.83 48.99 30.36
C SER A 518 5.90 48.56 31.48
N GLN A 519 5.18 49.51 32.09
CA GLN A 519 4.26 49.27 33.21
C GLN A 519 3.11 48.33 32.83
N ASN A 520 2.49 48.51 31.66
CA ASN A 520 1.44 47.59 31.18
C ASN A 520 1.08 47.69 29.67
N ARG A 521 1.79 48.48 28.85
CA ARG A 521 1.43 48.70 27.43
C ARG A 521 2.17 47.76 26.47
N PHE A 522 3.46 47.54 26.72
CA PHE A 522 4.29 46.66 25.90
C PHE A 522 3.92 45.17 26.02
N GLY A 523 3.52 44.70 27.20
CA GLY A 523 3.19 43.29 27.44
C GLY A 523 2.08 42.75 26.52
N PRO A 524 0.89 43.37 26.50
CA PRO A 524 -0.18 43.00 25.58
C PRO A 524 0.27 42.97 24.11
N ILE A 525 1.11 43.92 23.67
CA ILE A 525 1.63 43.96 22.29
C ILE A 525 2.48 42.72 21.99
N PHE A 526 3.45 42.38 22.85
CA PHE A 526 4.35 41.26 22.60
C PHE A 526 3.67 39.90 22.74
N ILE A 527 2.81 39.72 23.75
CA ILE A 527 2.05 38.48 23.93
C ILE A 527 1.10 38.25 22.75
N LYS A 528 0.48 39.32 22.21
CA LYS A 528 -0.36 39.24 21.01
C LYS A 528 0.40 38.80 19.75
N ALA A 529 1.71 39.06 19.66
CA ALA A 529 2.55 38.59 18.54
C ALA A 529 2.59 37.06 18.47
N ILE A 530 2.76 36.39 19.63
CA ILE A 530 2.68 34.92 19.72
C ILE A 530 1.30 34.45 19.27
N ASP A 531 0.23 35.07 19.77
CA ASP A 531 -1.14 34.67 19.44
C ASP A 531 -1.46 34.86 17.95
N LEU A 532 -0.91 35.88 17.28
CA LEU A 532 -1.01 36.06 15.83
C LEU A 532 -0.26 34.99 15.05
N VAL A 533 0.95 34.61 15.46
CA VAL A 533 1.72 33.52 14.84
C VAL A 533 1.00 32.17 14.99
N VAL A 534 0.39 31.92 16.15
CA VAL A 534 -0.48 30.74 16.38
C VAL A 534 -1.74 30.81 15.53
N ALA A 535 -2.39 31.97 15.43
CA ALA A 535 -3.61 32.15 14.64
C ALA A 535 -3.36 31.95 13.13
N ASP A 536 -2.25 32.45 12.58
CA ASP A 536 -1.87 32.26 11.17
C ASP A 536 -1.54 30.79 10.85
N ASN A 537 -0.84 30.09 11.76
CA ASN A 537 -0.64 28.65 11.65
C ASN A 537 -1.97 27.89 11.71
N LYS A 538 -2.85 28.18 12.69
CA LYS A 538 -4.19 27.57 12.78
C LYS A 538 -5.04 27.85 11.53
N LYS A 539 -4.98 29.05 10.97
CA LYS A 539 -5.63 29.44 9.71
C LYS A 539 -5.08 28.64 8.53
N SER A 540 -3.76 28.49 8.42
CA SER A 540 -3.11 27.69 7.37
C SER A 540 -3.50 26.22 7.44
N ILE A 541 -3.55 25.64 8.64
CA ILE A 541 -3.99 24.26 8.90
C ILE A 541 -5.49 24.08 8.59
N ASN A 542 -6.35 25.01 9.04
CA ASN A 542 -7.78 24.96 8.76
C ASN A 542 -8.10 25.14 7.26
N ASN A 543 -7.26 25.87 6.52
CA ASN A 543 -7.36 25.94 5.06
C ASN A 543 -7.04 24.58 4.38
N GLN A 544 -6.11 23.76 4.92
CA GLN A 544 -5.89 22.38 4.45
C GLN A 544 -7.17 21.56 4.63
N MET A 545 -7.75 21.64 5.83
CA MET A 545 -8.96 20.92 6.20
C MET A 545 -10.13 21.28 5.30
N ARG A 546 -10.34 22.58 5.04
CA ARG A 546 -11.38 23.06 4.12
C ARG A 546 -11.16 22.54 2.70
N PHE A 547 -9.93 22.54 2.20
CA PHE A 547 -9.59 21.94 0.90
C PHE A 547 -9.93 20.45 0.86
N VAL A 548 -9.53 19.67 1.89
CA VAL A 548 -9.84 18.23 1.97
C VAL A 548 -11.35 17.97 2.02
N TYR A 549 -12.12 18.75 2.80
CA TYR A 549 -13.58 18.61 2.83
C TYR A 549 -14.23 18.95 1.48
N ILE A 550 -13.73 19.96 0.75
CA ILE A 550 -14.21 20.29 -0.61
C ILE A 550 -13.90 19.14 -1.58
N VAL A 551 -12.68 18.59 -1.55
CA VAL A 551 -12.30 17.45 -2.40
C VAL A 551 -13.17 16.22 -2.09
N ILE A 552 -13.39 15.88 -0.82
CA ILE A 552 -14.27 14.77 -0.41
C ILE A 552 -15.71 15.01 -0.91
N MET A 553 -16.25 16.21 -0.75
CA MET A 553 -17.61 16.54 -1.23
C MET A 553 -17.73 16.38 -2.75
N ILE A 554 -16.75 16.87 -3.52
CA ILE A 554 -16.72 16.72 -4.99
C ILE A 554 -16.65 15.24 -5.38
N LEU A 555 -15.78 14.44 -4.73
CA LEU A 555 -15.64 13.01 -5.00
C LEU A 555 -16.92 12.23 -4.69
N VAL A 556 -17.62 12.55 -3.59
CA VAL A 556 -18.89 11.91 -3.22
C VAL A 556 -19.99 12.25 -4.23
N LEU A 557 -20.12 13.52 -4.63
CA LEU A 557 -21.08 13.93 -5.67
C LEU A 557 -20.77 13.26 -7.02
N PHE A 558 -19.48 13.13 -7.36
CA PHE A 558 -19.04 12.47 -8.58
C PHE A 558 -19.33 10.96 -8.58
N GLU A 559 -19.07 10.25 -7.48
CA GLU A 559 -19.45 8.83 -7.33
C GLU A 559 -20.98 8.61 -7.43
N ILE A 560 -21.78 9.49 -6.81
CA ILE A 560 -23.25 9.47 -6.96
C ILE A 560 -23.65 9.63 -8.44
N PHE A 561 -23.09 10.62 -9.13
CA PHE A 561 -23.33 10.83 -10.57
C PHE A 561 -22.94 9.61 -11.41
N ILE A 562 -21.84 8.94 -11.11
CA ILE A 562 -21.38 7.75 -11.85
C ILE A 562 -22.29 6.54 -11.57
N ILE A 563 -22.68 6.30 -10.32
CA ILE A 563 -23.57 5.17 -9.96
C ILE A 563 -24.95 5.31 -10.62
N PHE A 564 -25.56 6.51 -10.55
CA PHE A 564 -26.91 6.74 -11.05
C PHE A 564 -26.96 7.15 -12.53
N GLY A 565 -26.06 8.01 -12.99
CA GLY A 565 -26.04 8.54 -14.36
C GLY A 565 -25.29 7.67 -15.37
N VAL A 566 -24.39 6.78 -14.94
CA VAL A 566 -23.56 5.95 -15.84
C VAL A 566 -23.80 4.45 -15.64
N ILE A 567 -23.53 3.91 -14.45
CA ILE A 567 -23.54 2.46 -14.19
C ILE A 567 -24.97 1.91 -14.28
N THR A 568 -25.93 2.55 -13.63
CA THR A 568 -27.33 2.12 -13.64
C THR A 568 -27.98 2.10 -15.03
N PRO A 569 -27.96 3.18 -15.84
CA PRO A 569 -28.55 3.14 -17.19
C PRO A 569 -27.80 2.19 -18.14
N SER A 570 -26.46 2.09 -18.03
CA SER A 570 -25.68 1.16 -18.87
C SER A 570 -26.03 -0.31 -18.58
N THR A 571 -26.15 -0.67 -17.30
CA THR A 571 -26.55 -2.04 -16.90
C THR A 571 -28.00 -2.33 -17.26
N ASN A 572 -28.92 -1.39 -17.05
CA ASN A 572 -30.31 -1.52 -17.48
C ASN A 572 -30.44 -1.73 -19.00
N LYS A 573 -29.66 -0.99 -19.81
CA LYS A 573 -29.65 -1.14 -21.28
C LYS A 573 -29.09 -2.49 -21.74
N CYS A 574 -28.06 -3.01 -21.08
CA CYS A 574 -27.58 -4.37 -21.33
C CYS A 574 -28.68 -5.42 -21.04
N VAL A 575 -29.44 -5.24 -19.97
CA VAL A 575 -30.57 -6.12 -19.62
C VAL A 575 -31.74 -5.97 -20.60
N SER A 576 -32.03 -4.78 -21.12
CA SER A 576 -33.08 -4.61 -22.14
C SER A 576 -32.68 -5.31 -23.45
N THR A 577 -31.43 -5.12 -23.91
CA THR A 577 -30.92 -5.81 -25.12
C THR A 577 -31.03 -7.32 -24.97
N LEU A 578 -30.63 -7.90 -23.83
CA LEU A 578 -30.81 -9.34 -23.55
C LEU A 578 -32.28 -9.79 -23.64
N LYS A 579 -33.20 -9.04 -23.01
CA LYS A 579 -34.65 -9.34 -23.05
C LYS A 579 -35.20 -9.25 -24.47
N GLU A 580 -34.74 -8.28 -25.26
CA GLU A 580 -35.09 -8.17 -26.69
C GLU A 580 -34.63 -9.43 -27.44
N VAL A 581 -33.40 -9.94 -27.24
CA VAL A 581 -32.94 -11.19 -27.88
C VAL A 581 -33.82 -12.39 -27.49
N PHE A 582 -34.14 -12.55 -26.21
CA PHE A 582 -34.96 -13.69 -25.77
C PHE A 582 -36.41 -13.63 -26.26
N ASN A 583 -36.99 -12.43 -26.39
CA ASN A 583 -38.32 -12.25 -26.97
C ASN A 583 -38.41 -12.65 -28.45
N VAL A 584 -37.30 -12.76 -29.17
CA VAL A 584 -37.25 -13.20 -30.58
C VAL A 584 -37.76 -14.63 -30.74
N PHE A 585 -37.45 -15.50 -29.78
CA PHE A 585 -37.84 -16.91 -29.82
C PHE A 585 -39.37 -17.08 -29.75
N LYS A 586 -40.12 -16.09 -29.24
CA LYS A 586 -41.59 -16.08 -29.29
C LYS A 586 -42.17 -16.00 -30.72
N PHE A 587 -41.36 -15.65 -31.71
CA PHE A 587 -41.76 -15.55 -33.13
C PHE A 587 -41.31 -16.74 -33.98
N ILE A 588 -40.77 -17.80 -33.35
CA ILE A 588 -40.45 -19.06 -34.00
C ILE A 588 -41.65 -20.01 -33.80
N PRO A 589 -42.17 -20.66 -34.86
CA PRO A 589 -43.27 -21.63 -34.74
C PRO A 589 -42.91 -22.78 -33.78
N LYS A 590 -43.84 -23.18 -32.91
CA LYS A 590 -43.60 -24.24 -31.90
C LYS A 590 -43.16 -25.55 -32.54
N ASN A 591 -43.86 -26.01 -33.58
CA ASN A 591 -43.54 -27.24 -34.31
C ASN A 591 -42.05 -27.29 -34.70
N TYR A 592 -41.46 -26.17 -35.10
CA TYR A 592 -40.04 -26.13 -35.47
C TYR A 592 -39.09 -26.21 -34.27
N LEU A 593 -39.48 -25.64 -33.13
CA LEU A 593 -38.72 -25.81 -31.89
C LEU A 593 -38.80 -27.26 -31.41
N ASP A 594 -39.94 -27.93 -31.61
CA ASP A 594 -40.12 -29.36 -31.32
C ASP A 594 -39.27 -30.24 -32.26
N ASP A 595 -39.25 -29.95 -33.57
CA ASP A 595 -38.36 -30.62 -34.55
C ASP A 595 -36.88 -30.49 -34.17
N LEU A 596 -36.47 -29.30 -33.72
CA LEU A 596 -35.08 -29.01 -33.33
C LEU A 596 -34.72 -29.63 -31.97
N LEU A 597 -35.69 -29.82 -31.06
CA LEU A 597 -35.52 -30.64 -29.85
C LEU A 597 -35.33 -32.12 -30.20
N ASN A 598 -36.10 -32.63 -31.18
CA ASN A 598 -35.96 -34.01 -31.69
C ASN A 598 -34.59 -34.21 -32.37
N GLU A 599 -34.08 -33.21 -33.11
CA GLU A 599 -32.73 -33.25 -33.69
C GLU A 599 -31.65 -33.39 -32.60
N TYR A 600 -31.78 -32.68 -31.46
CA TYR A 600 -30.83 -32.80 -30.36
C TYR A 600 -30.92 -34.14 -29.63
N ASP A 601 -32.10 -34.76 -29.54
CA ASP A 601 -32.22 -36.13 -29.04
C ASP A 601 -31.62 -37.16 -30.00
N SER A 602 -31.75 -36.94 -31.32
CA SER A 602 -31.05 -37.75 -32.32
C SER A 602 -29.52 -37.61 -32.21
N GLN A 603 -29.00 -36.39 -32.06
CA GLN A 603 -27.56 -36.14 -31.86
C GLN A 603 -27.03 -36.73 -30.53
N LEU A 604 -27.82 -36.68 -29.46
CA LEU A 604 -27.50 -37.36 -28.21
C LEU A 604 -27.42 -38.87 -28.42
N ASN A 605 -28.43 -39.47 -29.05
CA ASN A 605 -28.47 -40.91 -29.34
C ASN A 605 -27.30 -41.33 -30.25
N GLU A 606 -26.93 -40.54 -31.27
CA GLU A 606 -25.75 -40.81 -32.10
C GLU A 606 -24.46 -40.87 -31.25
N ILE A 607 -24.25 -39.87 -30.38
CA ILE A 607 -23.06 -39.81 -29.53
C ILE A 607 -23.06 -40.94 -28.47
N TYR A 608 -24.21 -41.27 -27.88
CA TYR A 608 -24.30 -42.39 -26.94
C TYR A 608 -24.02 -43.74 -27.63
N ASN A 609 -24.67 -44.00 -28.77
CA ASN A 609 -24.50 -45.24 -29.54
C ASN A 609 -23.07 -45.44 -30.08
N LYS A 610 -22.35 -44.34 -30.33
CA LYS A 610 -20.98 -44.38 -30.89
C LYS A 610 -19.87 -44.49 -29.83
N TYR A 611 -20.18 -44.24 -28.54
CA TYR A 611 -19.17 -44.13 -27.48
C TYR A 611 -19.41 -44.97 -26.20
N ASN A 612 -20.48 -45.79 -26.15
CA ASN A 612 -20.76 -46.84 -25.14
C ASN A 612 -20.94 -46.40 -23.66
N ASP A 613 -21.44 -47.34 -22.85
CA ASP A 613 -22.09 -47.13 -21.55
C ASP A 613 -21.22 -46.51 -20.43
N ASP A 614 -19.89 -46.59 -20.51
CA ASP A 614 -18.98 -46.05 -19.46
C ASP A 614 -19.12 -44.53 -19.28
N VAL A 615 -19.48 -43.81 -20.35
CA VAL A 615 -19.77 -42.37 -20.28
C VAL A 615 -21.11 -42.12 -19.57
N MET A 616 -22.07 -43.03 -19.73
CA MET A 616 -23.44 -42.90 -19.21
C MET A 616 -23.47 -42.92 -17.68
N GLN A 617 -22.84 -43.91 -17.03
CA GLN A 617 -22.82 -44.04 -15.56
C GLN A 617 -22.25 -42.78 -14.87
N LEU A 618 -21.19 -42.19 -15.43
CA LEU A 618 -20.56 -40.97 -14.91
C LEU A 618 -21.44 -39.71 -15.02
N THR A 619 -22.41 -39.69 -15.94
CA THR A 619 -23.42 -38.61 -16.02
C THR A 619 -24.54 -38.79 -15.01
N THR A 620 -25.18 -39.97 -14.96
CA THR A 620 -26.40 -40.18 -14.16
C THR A 620 -26.14 -40.00 -12.65
N GLU A 621 -25.07 -40.59 -12.10
CA GLU A 621 -24.77 -40.48 -10.66
C GLU A 621 -24.47 -39.04 -10.18
N ASN A 622 -23.96 -38.19 -11.06
CA ASN A 622 -23.57 -36.82 -10.72
C ASN A 622 -24.75 -35.84 -10.80
N ASP A 623 -25.70 -36.06 -11.71
CA ASP A 623 -26.81 -35.14 -11.94
C ASP A 623 -27.94 -35.39 -10.93
N GLU A 624 -28.18 -36.64 -10.49
CA GLU A 624 -29.12 -36.95 -9.39
C GLU A 624 -28.68 -36.32 -8.05
N LYS A 625 -27.40 -36.44 -7.68
CA LYS A 625 -26.86 -35.84 -6.44
C LYS A 625 -26.84 -34.30 -6.47
N ASN A 626 -26.73 -33.69 -7.66
CA ASN A 626 -26.75 -32.23 -7.79
C ASN A 626 -28.16 -31.64 -7.84
N ASN A 627 -29.15 -32.31 -8.42
CA ASN A 627 -30.52 -31.79 -8.51
C ASN A 627 -31.15 -31.58 -7.12
N ASN A 628 -30.95 -32.51 -6.18
CA ASN A 628 -31.49 -32.39 -4.81
C ASN A 628 -30.89 -31.23 -3.99
N ASN A 629 -29.73 -30.69 -4.36
CA ASN A 629 -29.11 -29.55 -3.67
C ASN A 629 -29.28 -28.18 -4.37
N ASN A 630 -29.75 -28.14 -5.62
CA ASN A 630 -29.77 -26.92 -6.43
C ASN A 630 -31.05 -26.06 -6.31
N ASN A 631 -32.08 -26.49 -5.57
CA ASN A 631 -33.36 -25.76 -5.40
C ASN A 631 -33.26 -24.41 -4.66
N LYS A 632 -32.06 -23.98 -4.22
CA LYS A 632 -31.85 -22.61 -3.75
C LYS A 632 -31.78 -21.65 -4.96
N LYS A 633 -32.89 -20.96 -5.25
CA LYS A 633 -33.03 -19.91 -6.29
C LYS A 633 -31.73 -19.10 -6.46
N LYS A 634 -30.95 -19.40 -7.50
CA LYS A 634 -29.65 -18.76 -7.77
C LYS A 634 -29.88 -17.29 -8.12
N VAL A 635 -29.41 -16.37 -7.26
CA VAL A 635 -29.61 -14.92 -7.42
C VAL A 635 -28.98 -14.42 -8.73
N TYR A 636 -29.81 -13.73 -9.53
CA TYR A 636 -29.56 -13.36 -10.92
C TYR A 636 -28.20 -12.75 -11.24
N SER A 637 -27.61 -13.26 -12.33
CA SER A 637 -26.35 -12.79 -12.92
C SER A 637 -26.29 -11.28 -13.15
N THR A 638 -27.33 -10.70 -13.76
CA THR A 638 -27.36 -9.29 -14.17
C THR A 638 -27.59 -8.32 -13.01
N LYS A 639 -28.47 -8.65 -12.05
CA LYS A 639 -28.60 -7.90 -10.79
C LYS A 639 -27.30 -7.95 -9.98
N LYS A 640 -26.65 -9.12 -9.94
CA LYS A 640 -25.33 -9.32 -9.33
C LYS A 640 -24.21 -8.54 -10.06
N LEU A 641 -24.27 -8.44 -11.39
CA LEU A 641 -23.35 -7.63 -12.20
C LEU A 641 -23.49 -6.14 -11.84
N LYS A 642 -24.72 -5.61 -11.80
CA LYS A 642 -24.99 -4.22 -11.37
C LYS A 642 -24.48 -3.96 -9.96
N LEU A 643 -24.79 -4.85 -9.01
CA LEU A 643 -24.31 -4.75 -7.63
C LEU A 643 -22.78 -4.76 -7.54
N ASN A 644 -22.10 -5.65 -8.27
CA ASN A 644 -20.63 -5.71 -8.30
C ASN A 644 -20.01 -4.40 -8.83
N PHE A 645 -20.62 -3.76 -9.83
CA PHE A 645 -20.12 -2.48 -10.35
C PHE A 645 -20.38 -1.33 -9.39
N ILE A 646 -21.51 -1.31 -8.68
CA ILE A 646 -21.77 -0.33 -7.62
C ILE A 646 -20.78 -0.50 -6.46
N ILE A 647 -20.56 -1.73 -6.00
CA ILE A 647 -19.56 -2.05 -4.97
C ILE A 647 -18.15 -1.63 -5.43
N PHE A 648 -17.78 -1.90 -6.69
CA PHE A 648 -16.52 -1.45 -7.25
C PHE A 648 -16.38 0.08 -7.22
N SER A 649 -17.43 0.83 -7.59
CA SER A 649 -17.47 2.30 -7.54
C SER A 649 -17.26 2.81 -6.10
N ILE A 650 -17.99 2.26 -5.13
CA ILE A 650 -17.86 2.62 -3.71
C ILE A 650 -16.43 2.35 -3.21
N ILE A 651 -15.84 1.20 -3.57
CA ILE A 651 -14.46 0.87 -3.20
C ILE A 651 -13.46 1.82 -3.88
N SER A 652 -13.64 2.19 -5.16
CA SER A 652 -12.77 3.19 -5.81
C SER A 652 -12.86 4.56 -5.15
N GLY A 653 -14.06 5.03 -4.82
CA GLY A 653 -14.26 6.30 -4.11
C GLY A 653 -13.53 6.33 -2.76
N ILE A 654 -13.68 5.27 -1.95
CA ILE A 654 -12.98 5.14 -0.66
C ILE A 654 -11.44 5.15 -0.86
N LEU A 655 -10.92 4.40 -1.84
CA LEU A 655 -9.49 4.36 -2.13
C LEU A 655 -8.90 5.69 -2.61
N ILE A 656 -9.70 6.51 -3.31
CA ILE A 656 -9.29 7.85 -3.76
C ILE A 656 -9.36 8.86 -2.61
N ILE A 657 -10.30 8.71 -1.67
CA ILE A 657 -10.40 9.57 -0.48
C ILE A 657 -9.27 9.28 0.52
N LEU A 658 -8.83 8.03 0.66
CA LEU A 658 -7.88 7.59 1.70
C LEU A 658 -6.60 8.46 1.84
N PRO A 659 -5.89 8.87 0.75
CA PRO A 659 -4.70 9.72 0.87
C PRO A 659 -4.98 11.11 1.47
N PHE A 660 -6.21 11.64 1.31
CA PHE A 660 -6.57 12.96 1.84
C PHE A 660 -6.91 12.93 3.33
N LEU A 661 -7.18 11.76 3.91
CA LEU A 661 -7.48 11.61 5.34
C LEU A 661 -6.24 11.71 6.24
N THR A 662 -5.02 11.68 5.68
CA THR A 662 -3.76 11.78 6.44
C THR A 662 -3.67 13.06 7.29
N ILE A 663 -4.23 14.18 6.84
CA ILE A 663 -4.27 15.45 7.59
C ILE A 663 -5.00 15.31 8.94
N LEU A 664 -6.01 14.43 9.02
CA LEU A 664 -6.80 14.22 10.23
C LEU A 664 -5.96 13.56 11.34
N LEU A 665 -4.98 12.74 10.96
CA LEU A 665 -4.15 11.99 11.90
C LEU A 665 -3.20 12.91 12.69
N PHE A 666 -2.66 13.96 12.07
CA PHE A 666 -1.64 14.82 12.69
C PHE A 666 -2.10 16.24 13.03
N LYS A 667 -3.27 16.69 12.54
CA LYS A 667 -3.80 18.05 12.81
C LYS A 667 -3.76 18.39 14.30
N ASN A 668 -4.28 17.52 15.15
CA ASN A 668 -4.41 17.79 16.58
C ASN A 668 -3.03 17.88 17.24
N GLN A 669 -2.14 16.92 16.97
CA GLN A 669 -0.76 16.93 17.45
C GLN A 669 -0.02 18.21 17.03
N LEU A 670 -0.12 18.62 15.76
CA LEU A 670 0.47 19.86 15.25
C LEU A 670 -0.08 21.11 15.97
N ILE A 671 -1.40 21.24 16.09
CA ILE A 671 -2.02 22.40 16.74
C ILE A 671 -1.68 22.47 18.24
N ASN A 672 -1.65 21.32 18.92
CA ASN A 672 -1.39 21.23 20.35
C ASN A 672 0.09 21.53 20.63
N SER A 673 1.04 20.96 19.88
CA SER A 673 2.47 21.28 19.99
C SER A 673 2.76 22.76 19.71
N ILE A 674 2.15 23.35 18.67
CA ILE A 674 2.25 24.80 18.41
C ILE A 674 1.72 25.62 19.59
N SER A 675 0.60 25.19 20.19
CA SER A 675 -0.02 25.88 21.34
C SER A 675 0.81 25.71 22.62
N TYR A 676 1.47 24.57 22.82
CA TYR A 676 2.39 24.33 23.93
C TYR A 676 3.63 25.25 23.80
N LEU A 677 4.31 25.23 22.65
CA LEU A 677 5.50 26.06 22.39
C LEU A 677 5.17 27.56 22.52
N ALA A 678 3.99 27.98 22.05
CA ALA A 678 3.51 29.34 22.17
C ALA A 678 3.39 29.79 23.63
N ASN A 679 2.71 29.02 24.48
CA ASN A 679 2.50 29.40 25.87
C ASN A 679 3.76 29.17 26.73
N SER A 680 4.60 28.19 26.39
CA SER A 680 5.95 28.05 26.93
C SER A 680 6.76 29.33 26.74
N SER A 681 6.67 29.94 25.55
CA SER A 681 7.35 31.19 25.20
C SER A 681 6.83 32.42 25.95
N LYS A 682 5.59 32.39 26.45
CA LYS A 682 5.06 33.48 27.29
C LYS A 682 5.76 33.53 28.65
N ARG A 683 6.24 32.39 29.19
CA ARG A 683 6.97 32.34 30.47
C ARG A 683 8.18 33.27 30.50
N THR A 684 8.96 33.34 29.40
CA THR A 684 10.18 34.18 29.34
C THR A 684 9.85 35.67 29.44
N TYR A 685 8.76 36.13 28.82
CA TYR A 685 8.28 37.51 28.93
C TYR A 685 7.88 37.83 30.38
N TYR A 686 7.08 36.96 31.00
CA TYR A 686 6.57 37.21 32.35
C TYR A 686 7.70 37.13 33.40
N ALA A 687 8.58 36.12 33.34
CA ALA A 687 9.75 36.04 34.23
C ALA A 687 10.68 37.27 34.12
N ASN A 688 11.01 37.71 32.90
CA ASN A 688 11.84 38.90 32.70
C ASN A 688 11.10 40.22 33.08
N SER A 689 9.76 40.22 33.02
CA SER A 689 8.96 41.36 33.49
C SER A 689 8.80 41.40 35.01
N VAL A 690 8.65 40.25 35.66
CA VAL A 690 8.63 40.08 37.11
C VAL A 690 9.95 40.56 37.71
N GLY A 691 11.10 40.16 37.17
CA GLY A 691 12.39 40.64 37.68
C GLY A 691 12.60 42.15 37.53
N LEU A 692 12.15 42.76 36.42
CA LEU A 692 12.14 44.22 36.29
C LEU A 692 11.20 44.89 37.30
N LEU A 693 9.99 44.37 37.50
CA LEU A 693 9.04 44.95 38.46
C LEU A 693 9.47 44.74 39.92
N ALA A 694 10.18 43.65 40.23
CA ALA A 694 10.80 43.40 41.53
C ALA A 694 11.91 44.42 41.80
N PHE A 695 12.75 44.70 40.81
CA PHE A 695 13.74 45.78 40.85
C PHE A 695 13.08 47.14 41.11
N GLU A 696 12.07 47.53 40.34
CA GLU A 696 11.38 48.81 40.54
C GLU A 696 10.62 48.89 41.89
N THR A 697 10.17 47.76 42.44
CA THR A 697 9.52 47.71 43.76
C THR A 697 10.52 47.93 44.90
N LEU A 698 11.75 47.41 44.78
CA LEU A 698 12.84 47.70 45.73
C LEU A 698 13.40 49.12 45.55
N PHE A 699 13.47 49.60 44.31
CA PHE A 699 13.98 50.94 43.98
C PHE A 699 12.98 52.06 44.36
N GLN A 700 11.69 51.76 44.47
CA GLN A 700 10.64 52.67 44.96
C GLN A 700 10.58 54.04 44.22
N ASP A 701 10.82 54.04 42.91
CA ASP A 701 10.79 55.26 42.09
C ASP A 701 9.33 55.74 41.87
N GLU A 702 8.80 56.44 42.87
CA GLU A 702 7.45 57.04 42.85
C GLU A 702 7.28 58.02 41.66
N SER A 703 8.37 58.65 41.20
CA SER A 703 8.35 59.60 40.08
C SER A 703 8.18 58.92 38.71
N SER A 704 8.67 57.69 38.58
CA SER A 704 8.74 56.96 37.31
C SER A 704 7.66 55.91 37.15
N PHE A 705 7.35 55.18 38.23
CA PHE A 705 6.55 53.97 38.20
C PHE A 705 5.34 54.02 39.16
N GLY A 706 5.31 54.98 40.09
CA GLY A 706 4.16 55.29 40.95
C GLY A 706 3.83 54.22 42.00
N LYS A 707 2.81 54.43 42.81
CA LYS A 707 2.51 53.58 43.99
C LYS A 707 1.86 52.21 43.68
N LYS A 708 1.82 51.77 42.41
CA LYS A 708 1.09 50.56 41.97
C LYS A 708 2.00 49.42 41.46
N ILE A 709 3.32 49.55 41.58
CA ILE A 709 4.31 48.59 41.05
C ILE A 709 4.14 47.21 41.68
N SER A 710 4.00 47.15 43.00
CA SER A 710 3.81 45.90 43.75
C SER A 710 2.59 45.14 43.24
N ALA A 711 1.45 45.81 43.02
CA ALA A 711 0.26 45.19 42.44
C ALA A 711 0.50 44.62 41.03
N LEU A 712 1.24 45.34 40.17
CA LEU A 712 1.62 44.86 38.83
C LEU A 712 2.60 43.68 38.88
N LEU A 713 3.47 43.64 39.89
CA LEU A 713 4.40 42.55 40.13
C LEU A 713 3.64 41.28 40.56
N PHE A 714 2.71 41.40 41.51
CA PHE A 714 1.83 40.29 41.92
C PHE A 714 1.00 39.77 40.74
N GLU A 715 0.37 40.65 39.96
CA GLU A 715 -0.40 40.27 38.76
C GLU A 715 0.45 39.45 37.77
N ASN A 716 1.66 39.92 37.44
CA ASN A 716 2.54 39.20 36.52
C ASN A 716 3.09 37.89 37.09
N ALA A 717 3.28 37.80 38.42
CA ALA A 717 3.71 36.58 39.11
C ALA A 717 2.60 35.51 39.10
N GLU A 718 1.36 35.87 39.43
CA GLU A 718 0.19 34.99 39.34
C GLU A 718 -0.01 34.49 37.91
N ILE A 719 0.12 35.36 36.91
CA ILE A 719 0.02 34.98 35.50
C ILE A 719 1.14 33.98 35.14
N LEU A 720 2.38 34.21 35.56
CA LEU A 720 3.50 33.28 35.31
C LEU A 720 3.25 31.90 35.93
N GLN A 721 2.85 31.85 37.21
CA GLN A 721 2.54 30.61 37.91
C GLN A 721 1.35 29.89 37.27
N SER A 722 0.32 30.63 36.82
CA SER A 722 -0.82 30.10 36.07
C SER A 722 -0.38 29.45 34.75
N TYR A 723 0.54 30.06 34.00
CA TYR A 723 1.10 29.48 32.79
C TYR A 723 1.90 28.20 33.09
N GLU A 724 2.75 28.20 34.11
CA GLU A 724 3.55 27.03 34.50
C GLU A 724 2.65 25.84 34.87
N ASN A 725 1.64 26.08 35.72
CA ASN A 725 0.69 25.05 36.13
C ASN A 725 -0.12 24.51 34.93
N LYS A 726 -0.54 25.37 33.99
CA LYS A 726 -1.24 24.95 32.75
C LYS A 726 -0.35 24.17 31.78
N LEU A 727 0.95 24.47 31.72
CA LEU A 727 1.93 23.73 30.90
C LEU A 727 2.24 22.37 31.52
N LYS A 728 2.44 22.29 32.86
CA LYS A 728 2.65 21.03 33.60
C LYS A 728 1.46 20.08 33.49
N SER A 729 0.22 20.60 33.58
CA SER A 729 -1.02 19.82 33.50
C SER A 729 -1.48 19.44 32.09
N GLY A 730 -0.77 19.88 31.03
CA GLY A 730 -1.14 19.57 29.65
C GLY A 730 -2.39 20.31 29.14
N TYR A 731 -2.82 21.38 29.82
CA TYR A 731 -4.04 22.15 29.51
C TYR A 731 -4.13 22.62 28.04
N TYR A 732 -2.99 22.85 27.40
CA TYR A 732 -2.89 23.27 25.99
C TYR A 732 -2.97 22.09 24.98
N GLY A 733 -3.41 20.91 25.43
CA GLY A 733 -3.58 19.70 24.62
C GLY A 733 -2.30 18.91 24.36
N ALA A 734 -1.18 19.36 24.92
CA ALA A 734 0.11 18.66 24.93
C ALA A 734 0.88 19.03 26.20
N THR A 735 1.57 18.04 26.73
CA THR A 735 2.61 18.13 27.75
C THR A 735 3.98 18.18 27.08
N ILE A 736 5.03 18.46 27.85
CA ILE A 736 6.40 18.42 27.33
C ILE A 736 6.83 17.02 26.87
N THR A 737 6.30 15.97 27.50
CA THR A 737 6.53 14.55 27.17
C THR A 737 5.87 14.10 25.88
N ASP A 738 4.81 14.80 25.43
CA ASP A 738 4.16 14.50 24.14
C ASP A 738 5.00 14.96 22.94
N ILE A 739 5.91 15.92 23.16
CA ILE A 739 6.88 16.37 22.16
C ILE A 739 8.17 15.55 22.35
N SER A 740 8.18 14.33 21.82
CA SER A 740 9.24 13.32 22.05
C SER A 740 10.69 13.80 21.84
N VAL A 741 10.92 14.77 20.94
CA VAL A 741 12.24 15.35 20.67
C VAL A 741 12.74 16.25 21.81
N LEU A 742 11.85 16.70 22.72
CA LEU A 742 12.20 17.44 23.93
C LEU A 742 12.53 16.53 25.13
N ASN A 743 12.28 15.22 25.05
CA ASN A 743 12.56 14.28 26.14
C ASN A 743 14.02 14.31 26.66
N PRO A 744 15.07 14.47 25.82
CA PRO A 744 16.45 14.64 26.30
C PRO A 744 16.66 15.87 27.20
N TYR A 745 15.76 16.86 27.16
CA TYR A 745 15.81 18.09 27.94
C TYR A 745 14.99 18.04 29.24
N LEU A 746 14.38 16.89 29.54
CA LEU A 746 13.64 16.65 30.80
C LEU A 746 14.52 16.20 31.96
N SER A 747 15.73 15.72 31.66
CA SER A 747 16.71 15.26 32.65
C SER A 747 17.64 16.40 33.08
N ARG A 748 18.97 16.22 32.97
CA ARG A 748 19.99 17.23 33.24
C ARG A 748 20.70 17.59 31.92
N PRO A 749 20.13 18.47 31.07
CA PRO A 749 20.63 18.71 29.72
C PRO A 749 21.90 19.57 29.63
N SER A 750 22.55 19.87 30.75
CA SER A 750 23.64 20.86 30.85
C SER A 750 23.18 22.27 30.42
N CYS A 751 24.06 23.09 29.84
CA CYS A 751 23.67 24.40 29.33
C CYS A 751 22.85 24.29 28.03
N VAL A 752 21.60 24.76 28.07
CA VAL A 752 20.71 24.78 26.91
C VAL A 752 20.59 26.21 26.37
N ARG A 753 21.07 26.44 25.14
CA ARG A 753 20.98 27.73 24.43
C ARG A 753 20.63 27.55 22.95
N PRO A 754 19.95 28.53 22.32
CA PRO A 754 19.93 28.68 20.88
C PRO A 754 21.34 29.02 20.36
N LYS A 755 21.64 28.70 19.09
CA LYS A 755 23.01 28.86 18.54
C LYS A 755 23.57 30.29 18.69
N ARG A 756 22.71 31.32 18.62
CA ARG A 756 23.11 32.72 18.77
C ARG A 756 23.51 33.13 20.20
N LEU A 757 23.17 32.33 21.21
CA LEU A 757 23.44 32.59 22.63
C LEU A 757 24.37 31.53 23.26
N GLU A 758 24.99 30.68 22.45
CA GLU A 758 25.82 29.56 22.93
C GLU A 758 27.04 30.04 23.75
N PHE A 759 27.59 31.21 23.41
CA PHE A 759 28.65 31.87 24.19
C PHE A 759 28.25 32.15 25.66
N GLN A 760 26.95 32.36 25.95
CA GLN A 760 26.49 32.60 27.31
C GLN A 760 26.67 31.39 28.23
N CYS A 761 26.83 30.17 27.69
CA CYS A 761 27.13 28.98 28.48
C CYS A 761 28.51 29.05 29.14
N GLN A 762 29.48 29.65 28.46
CA GLN A 762 30.86 29.78 28.94
C GLN A 762 30.99 30.88 30.02
N ASN A 763 30.07 31.85 30.02
CA ASN A 763 30.08 33.00 30.93
C ASN A 763 29.25 32.77 32.21
N ARG A 764 28.87 31.52 32.52
CA ARG A 764 28.10 31.18 33.74
C ARG A 764 28.99 31.29 34.99
N THR A 765 28.51 32.02 36.00
CA THR A 765 29.16 32.13 37.31
C THR A 765 28.24 31.62 38.42
N TYR A 766 28.62 30.52 39.05
CA TYR A 766 27.83 29.87 40.12
C TYR A 766 28.07 30.51 41.48
N ASP A 767 27.07 30.43 42.36
CA ASP A 767 27.16 30.83 43.77
C ASP A 767 26.34 29.87 44.66
N THR A 768 26.09 30.24 45.92
CA THR A 768 25.36 29.42 46.90
C THR A 768 23.86 29.28 46.62
N VAL A 769 23.27 30.15 45.79
CA VAL A 769 21.83 30.16 45.45
C VAL A 769 21.63 29.70 44.00
N TYR A 770 22.44 30.21 43.07
CA TYR A 770 22.49 29.75 41.69
C TYR A 770 23.62 28.71 41.53
N THR A 771 23.30 27.47 41.85
CA THR A 771 24.24 26.34 41.78
C THR A 771 24.38 25.78 40.35
N GLU A 772 25.48 25.08 40.08
CA GLU A 772 25.67 24.36 38.81
C GLU A 772 24.58 23.28 38.58
N GLU A 773 24.11 22.62 39.65
CA GLU A 773 23.04 21.62 39.57
C GLU A 773 21.71 22.23 39.11
N LEU A 774 21.34 23.41 39.64
CA LEU A 774 20.18 24.15 39.18
C LEU A 774 20.34 24.62 37.73
N ALA A 775 21.49 25.20 37.39
CA ALA A 775 21.78 25.70 36.03
C ALA A 775 21.79 24.59 34.96
N ASN A 776 22.04 23.34 35.35
CA ASN A 776 22.06 22.17 34.45
C ASN A 776 20.78 21.31 34.53
N SER A 777 19.77 21.75 35.26
CA SER A 777 18.49 21.06 35.42
C SER A 777 17.49 21.33 34.28
N SER A 778 16.36 20.62 34.28
CA SER A 778 15.29 20.83 33.30
C SER A 778 14.54 22.14 33.54
N LEU A 779 13.96 22.71 32.47
CA LEU A 779 13.20 23.97 32.55
C LEU A 779 12.07 23.94 33.58
N ASN A 780 11.40 22.80 33.76
CA ASN A 780 10.31 22.68 34.74
C ASN A 780 10.81 22.77 36.19
N TYR A 781 12.03 22.29 36.47
CA TYR A 781 12.67 22.45 37.79
C TYR A 781 13.13 23.89 38.00
N ILE A 782 13.85 24.45 37.02
CA ILE A 782 14.28 25.86 37.00
C ILE A 782 13.10 26.83 37.22
N MET A 783 11.96 26.59 36.56
CA MET A 783 10.75 27.39 36.73
C MET A 783 10.10 27.22 38.10
N THR A 784 10.26 26.06 38.75
CA THR A 784 9.72 25.81 40.10
C THR A 784 10.56 26.58 41.12
N GLU A 785 11.89 26.40 41.10
CA GLU A 785 12.82 27.15 41.95
C GLU A 785 12.68 28.67 41.76
N TYR A 786 12.51 29.15 40.53
CA TYR A 786 12.27 30.57 40.26
C TYR A 786 10.98 31.11 40.91
N ILE A 787 9.89 30.33 40.87
CA ILE A 787 8.61 30.70 41.50
C ILE A 787 8.74 30.63 43.03
N ASP A 788 9.46 29.66 43.57
CA ASP A 788 9.65 29.53 45.02
C ASP A 788 10.52 30.68 45.56
N LYS A 789 11.61 31.06 44.87
CA LYS A 789 12.40 32.26 45.21
C LYS A 789 11.64 33.57 45.02
N LEU A 790 10.69 33.64 44.10
CA LEU A 790 9.78 34.77 43.97
C LEU A 790 8.78 34.86 45.14
N ASN A 791 8.29 33.71 45.63
CA ASN A 791 7.43 33.66 46.82
C ASN A 791 8.20 34.02 48.11
N GLU A 792 9.44 33.54 48.26
CA GLU A 792 10.35 33.98 49.33
C GLU A 792 10.58 35.50 49.28
N PHE A 793 10.76 36.07 48.08
CA PHE A 793 10.90 37.52 47.91
C PHE A 793 9.65 38.28 48.34
N PHE A 794 8.44 37.80 48.00
CA PHE A 794 7.19 38.42 48.47
C PHE A 794 7.02 38.38 49.98
N GLY A 795 7.44 37.30 50.65
CA GLY A 795 7.42 37.20 52.11
C GLY A 795 8.42 38.12 52.82
N ASN A 796 9.50 38.51 52.14
CA ASN A 796 10.61 39.30 52.69
C ASN A 796 10.70 40.73 52.11
N MET A 797 9.63 41.24 51.50
CA MET A 797 9.62 42.55 50.83
C MET A 797 9.70 43.75 51.80
N GLU A 798 9.51 43.54 53.11
CA GLU A 798 9.66 44.55 54.15
C GLU A 798 11.14 44.88 54.41
N GLY A 799 11.69 45.85 53.68
CA GLY A 799 13.04 46.36 53.92
C GLY A 799 13.20 47.84 53.56
N ASP A 800 14.02 48.54 54.36
CA ASP A 800 14.41 49.94 54.11
C ASP A 800 15.35 50.06 52.91
N TYR A 801 14.76 49.99 51.72
CA TYR A 801 15.38 50.35 50.43
C TYR A 801 14.88 51.70 49.89
N ALA A 802 13.95 52.35 50.60
CA ALA A 802 13.46 53.68 50.26
C ALA A 802 14.62 54.65 50.00
N ILE A 803 14.54 55.35 48.85
CA ILE A 803 15.50 56.39 48.48
C ILE A 803 15.30 57.59 49.42
N SER A 804 15.91 57.55 50.60
CA SER A 804 16.17 58.78 51.34
C SER A 804 17.10 59.65 50.49
N LEU A 805 16.80 60.94 50.35
CA LEU A 805 17.55 61.92 49.53
C LEU A 805 19.03 62.10 49.95
N ILE A 806 19.53 61.30 50.89
CA ILE A 806 20.79 61.44 51.59
C ILE A 806 21.84 60.43 51.06
N LYS A 807 21.44 59.34 50.39
CA LYS A 807 22.36 58.32 49.88
C LYS A 807 22.71 58.53 48.40
N PRO A 808 23.97 58.30 47.99
CA PRO A 808 24.34 58.32 46.58
C PRO A 808 23.63 57.18 45.83
N LEU A 809 23.21 57.46 44.59
CA LEU A 809 22.41 56.53 43.79
C LEU A 809 23.14 55.21 43.51
N ASP A 810 24.47 55.26 43.40
CA ASP A 810 25.37 54.13 43.20
C ASP A 810 25.26 53.08 44.33
N GLU A 811 25.41 53.48 45.59
CA GLU A 811 25.22 52.61 46.75
C GLU A 811 23.82 51.97 46.79
N VAL A 812 22.79 52.73 46.42
CA VAL A 812 21.41 52.24 46.36
C VAL A 812 21.24 51.20 45.24
N LEU A 813 21.80 51.48 44.06
CA LEU A 813 21.76 50.60 42.90
C LEU A 813 22.47 49.27 43.17
N HIS A 814 23.68 49.31 43.73
CA HIS A 814 24.41 48.11 44.17
C HIS A 814 23.64 47.34 45.24
N LYS A 815 23.18 48.00 46.32
CA LYS A 815 22.40 47.35 47.40
C LYS A 815 21.14 46.62 46.87
N ILE A 816 20.51 47.15 45.81
CA ILE A 816 19.36 46.51 45.17
C ILE A 816 19.79 45.37 44.24
N LEU A 817 20.81 45.55 43.40
CA LEU A 817 21.26 44.48 42.50
C LEU A 817 21.85 43.28 43.25
N ASP A 818 22.47 43.53 44.41
CA ASP A 818 22.98 42.51 45.34
C ASP A 818 21.89 41.87 46.21
N HIS A 819 20.63 42.34 46.12
CA HIS A 819 19.51 41.70 46.79
C HIS A 819 19.41 40.22 46.36
N PRO A 820 19.29 39.24 47.28
CA PRO A 820 19.42 37.82 46.96
C PRO A 820 18.56 37.35 45.78
N PHE A 821 17.28 37.78 45.73
CA PHE A 821 16.39 37.46 44.62
C PHE A 821 16.83 38.08 43.28
N LEU A 822 17.38 39.30 43.27
CA LEU A 822 17.78 39.99 42.03
C LEU A 822 19.11 39.47 41.47
N SER A 823 20.07 39.18 42.35
CA SER A 823 21.30 38.48 41.99
C SER A 823 21.00 37.10 41.39
N PHE A 824 20.12 36.33 42.02
CA PHE A 824 19.61 35.06 41.50
C PHE A 824 18.88 35.22 40.15
N TYR A 825 17.94 36.17 40.06
CA TYR A 825 17.18 36.47 38.84
C TYR A 825 18.09 36.81 37.66
N LYS A 826 19.12 37.65 37.86
CA LYS A 826 20.09 38.07 36.83
C LYS A 826 20.78 36.86 36.18
N LYS A 827 20.98 35.77 36.91
CA LYS A 827 21.60 34.53 36.41
C LYS A 827 20.57 33.59 35.79
N ILE A 828 19.51 33.25 36.52
CA ILE A 828 18.53 32.22 36.13
C ILE A 828 17.67 32.62 34.91
N ILE A 829 17.47 33.92 34.66
CA ILE A 829 16.62 34.37 33.54
C ILE A 829 17.18 33.97 32.17
N TYR A 830 18.51 33.92 32.03
CA TYR A 830 19.16 33.47 30.80
C TYR A 830 18.96 31.96 30.56
N ASP A 831 18.76 31.15 31.61
CA ASP A 831 18.44 29.72 31.48
C ASP A 831 16.96 29.51 31.13
N ILE A 832 16.04 30.22 31.81
CA ILE A 832 14.61 30.22 31.47
C ILE A 832 14.41 30.58 30.00
N ALA A 833 15.09 31.64 29.53
CA ALA A 833 15.11 32.02 28.13
C ALA A 833 15.81 30.98 27.25
N GLY A 834 17.02 30.56 27.60
CA GLY A 834 17.84 29.62 26.85
C GLY A 834 17.14 28.31 26.51
N HIS A 835 16.56 27.65 27.52
CA HIS A 835 15.76 26.45 27.33
C HIS A 835 14.54 26.72 26.46
N THR A 836 13.77 27.76 26.75
CA THR A 836 12.52 28.04 26.02
C THR A 836 12.77 28.36 24.54
N LEU A 837 13.78 29.18 24.24
CA LEU A 837 14.18 29.49 22.88
C LEU A 837 14.69 28.24 22.15
N LYS A 838 15.45 27.37 22.83
CA LYS A 838 15.93 26.12 22.24
C LYS A 838 14.81 25.10 22.00
N TYR A 839 13.83 25.02 22.90
CA TYR A 839 12.64 24.18 22.71
C TYR A 839 11.81 24.64 21.51
N ASN A 840 11.77 25.96 21.24
CA ASN A 840 11.13 26.49 20.04
C ASN A 840 11.89 26.15 18.75
N GLU A 841 13.23 26.20 18.74
CA GLU A 841 14.04 25.74 17.60
C GLU A 841 13.78 24.26 17.30
N ILE A 842 14.01 23.40 18.30
CA ILE A 842 13.89 21.93 18.16
C ILE A 842 12.45 21.52 17.86
N GLY A 843 11.48 22.15 18.53
CA GLY A 843 10.06 21.94 18.28
C GLY A 843 9.64 22.38 16.86
N CYS A 844 10.19 23.49 16.35
CA CYS A 844 9.96 23.93 14.98
C CYS A 844 10.53 22.93 13.96
N GLU A 845 11.76 22.47 14.13
CA GLU A 845 12.38 21.44 13.28
C GLU A 845 11.59 20.12 13.30
N TYR A 846 11.17 19.69 14.48
CA TYR A 846 10.34 18.50 14.68
C TYR A 846 9.01 18.62 13.93
N LEU A 847 8.27 19.72 14.10
CA LEU A 847 6.99 19.93 13.42
C LEU A 847 7.16 20.05 11.90
N MET A 848 8.24 20.65 11.40
CA MET A 848 8.55 20.67 9.97
C MET A 848 8.84 19.26 9.42
N LYS A 849 9.57 18.44 10.17
CA LYS A 849 9.87 17.04 9.82
C LYS A 849 8.60 16.20 9.78
N ASP A 850 7.73 16.34 10.76
CA ASP A 850 6.44 15.63 10.81
C ASP A 850 5.53 16.03 9.65
N VAL A 851 5.33 17.33 9.38
CA VAL A 851 4.54 17.79 8.23
C VAL A 851 5.11 17.26 6.90
N SER A 852 6.44 17.20 6.78
CA SER A 852 7.12 16.65 5.59
C SER A 852 6.97 15.12 5.47
N PHE A 853 6.97 14.40 6.59
CA PHE A 853 6.67 12.97 6.65
C PHE A 853 5.23 12.70 6.22
N TYR A 854 4.24 13.43 6.74
CA TYR A 854 2.83 13.25 6.35
C TYR A 854 2.56 13.64 4.89
N LEU A 855 3.25 14.65 4.35
CA LEU A 855 3.23 14.93 2.90
C LEU A 855 3.74 13.73 2.09
N SER A 856 4.85 13.13 2.52
CA SER A 856 5.44 11.95 1.86
C SER A 856 4.52 10.72 1.97
N LEU A 857 3.93 10.48 3.14
CA LEU A 857 2.94 9.43 3.37
C LEU A 857 1.70 9.60 2.48
N THR A 858 1.26 10.83 2.27
CA THR A 858 0.14 11.15 1.37
C THR A 858 0.48 10.83 -0.10
N LEU A 859 1.71 11.11 -0.53
CA LEU A 859 2.19 10.73 -1.86
C LEU A 859 2.27 9.21 -2.02
N TYR A 860 2.85 8.49 -1.05
CA TYR A 860 2.95 7.03 -1.10
C TYR A 860 1.59 6.34 -1.07
N THR A 861 0.68 6.77 -0.21
CA THR A 861 -0.69 6.21 -0.15
C THR A 861 -1.43 6.45 -1.47
N HIS A 862 -1.31 7.63 -2.09
CA HIS A 862 -1.89 7.90 -3.41
C HIS A 862 -1.34 6.98 -4.52
N CYS A 863 -0.02 6.74 -4.54
CA CYS A 863 0.58 5.80 -5.49
C CYS A 863 0.06 4.36 -5.28
N ILE A 864 0.01 3.90 -4.03
CA ILE A 864 -0.49 2.56 -3.68
C ILE A 864 -1.97 2.40 -4.04
N THR A 865 -2.83 3.37 -3.71
CA THR A 865 -4.26 3.28 -4.02
C THR A 865 -4.52 3.35 -5.52
N SER A 866 -3.75 4.14 -6.28
CA SER A 866 -3.83 4.19 -7.75
C SER A 866 -3.48 2.85 -8.40
N ILE A 867 -2.41 2.18 -7.95
CA ILE A 867 -2.03 0.84 -8.42
C ILE A 867 -3.11 -0.19 -8.05
N LEU A 868 -3.61 -0.14 -6.81
CA LEU A 868 -4.65 -1.05 -6.34
C LEU A 868 -5.95 -0.89 -7.15
N LEU A 869 -6.33 0.35 -7.49
CA LEU A 869 -7.51 0.65 -8.31
C LEU A 869 -7.38 0.06 -9.72
N LEU A 870 -6.21 0.11 -10.36
CA LEU A 870 -5.94 -0.55 -11.64
C LEU A 870 -6.03 -2.09 -11.54
N ILE A 871 -5.52 -2.68 -10.45
CA ILE A 871 -5.63 -4.13 -10.20
C ILE A 871 -7.10 -4.53 -10.00
N LEU A 872 -7.85 -3.79 -9.18
CA LEU A 872 -9.27 -4.01 -8.94
C LEU A 872 -10.08 -3.87 -10.22
N PHE A 873 -9.80 -2.88 -11.06
CA PHE A 873 -10.45 -2.72 -12.37
C PHE A 873 -10.25 -3.95 -13.25
N SER A 874 -9.00 -4.42 -13.37
CA SER A 874 -8.68 -5.61 -14.16
C SER A 874 -9.42 -6.86 -13.67
N PHE A 875 -9.50 -7.05 -12.35
CA PHE A 875 -10.11 -8.24 -11.75
C PHE A 875 -11.65 -8.19 -11.69
N TYR A 876 -12.23 -7.06 -11.29
CA TYR A 876 -13.68 -6.91 -11.10
C TYR A 876 -14.40 -6.49 -12.38
N VAL A 877 -13.84 -5.57 -13.16
CA VAL A 877 -14.51 -5.00 -14.33
C VAL A 877 -14.14 -5.76 -15.61
N THR A 878 -12.86 -5.81 -15.97
CA THR A 878 -12.43 -6.42 -17.25
C THR A 878 -12.77 -7.91 -17.31
N LYS A 879 -12.57 -8.67 -16.22
CA LYS A 879 -12.94 -10.11 -16.17
C LYS A 879 -14.46 -10.31 -16.31
N LYS A 880 -15.28 -9.49 -15.66
CA LYS A 880 -16.75 -9.62 -15.73
C LYS A 880 -17.31 -9.22 -17.08
N ILE A 881 -16.74 -8.20 -17.70
CA ILE A 881 -17.11 -7.77 -19.05
C ILE A 881 -16.71 -8.82 -20.09
N LYS A 882 -15.53 -9.44 -19.98
CA LYS A 882 -15.17 -10.59 -20.84
C LYS A 882 -16.15 -11.77 -20.67
N GLN A 883 -16.57 -12.08 -19.44
CA GLN A 883 -17.61 -13.09 -19.20
C GLN A 883 -18.94 -12.74 -19.87
N GLN A 884 -19.41 -11.49 -19.75
CA GLN A 884 -20.66 -11.05 -20.39
C GLN A 884 -20.58 -11.02 -21.92
N LEU A 885 -19.45 -10.59 -22.50
CA LEU A 885 -19.23 -10.64 -23.96
C LEU A 885 -19.28 -12.07 -24.51
N HIS A 886 -18.75 -13.03 -23.76
CA HIS A 886 -18.84 -14.46 -24.10
C HIS A 886 -20.29 -14.97 -24.00
N ILE A 887 -21.04 -14.61 -22.96
CA ILE A 887 -22.47 -14.98 -22.84
C ILE A 887 -23.29 -14.44 -24.02
N MET A 888 -22.99 -13.23 -24.54
CA MET A 888 -23.62 -12.73 -25.78
C MET A 888 -23.22 -13.54 -27.02
N ASP A 889 -21.98 -14.02 -27.09
CA ASP A 889 -21.47 -14.81 -28.21
C ASP A 889 -22.19 -16.17 -28.27
N VAL A 890 -22.29 -16.83 -27.12
CA VAL A 890 -23.06 -18.08 -26.95
C VAL A 890 -24.52 -17.88 -27.30
N LEU A 891 -25.15 -16.81 -26.81
CA LEU A 891 -26.54 -16.49 -27.16
C LEU A 891 -26.71 -16.25 -28.67
N THR A 892 -25.73 -15.59 -29.31
CA THR A 892 -25.72 -15.40 -30.77
C THR A 892 -25.66 -16.76 -31.47
N ASN A 893 -24.83 -17.71 -30.99
CA ASN A 893 -24.74 -19.05 -31.55
C ASN A 893 -26.06 -19.85 -31.42
N VAL A 894 -26.78 -19.71 -30.30
CA VAL A 894 -28.11 -20.32 -30.11
C VAL A 894 -29.15 -19.70 -31.07
N VAL A 895 -29.11 -18.39 -31.32
CA VAL A 895 -30.00 -17.79 -32.33
C VAL A 895 -29.68 -18.29 -33.74
N PHE A 896 -28.39 -18.45 -34.08
CA PHE A 896 -27.97 -18.96 -35.40
C PHE A 896 -28.03 -20.49 -35.54
N SER A 897 -28.46 -21.25 -34.53
CA SER A 897 -28.87 -22.65 -34.75
C SER A 897 -30.27 -22.79 -35.36
N VAL A 898 -31.00 -21.69 -35.54
CA VAL A 898 -32.25 -21.66 -36.32
C VAL A 898 -31.91 -21.55 -37.82
N PRO A 899 -32.43 -22.43 -38.69
CA PRO A 899 -32.13 -22.41 -40.12
C PRO A 899 -32.56 -21.13 -40.85
N LEU A 900 -31.82 -20.83 -41.92
CA LEU A 900 -32.08 -19.72 -42.83
C LEU A 900 -33.49 -19.73 -43.46
N THR A 901 -34.12 -20.91 -43.60
CA THR A 901 -35.45 -21.08 -44.18
C THR A 901 -36.55 -20.48 -43.28
N LEU A 902 -36.47 -20.67 -41.96
CA LEU A 902 -37.38 -20.02 -41.01
C LEU A 902 -37.06 -18.56 -40.77
N TYR A 903 -35.78 -18.20 -40.89
CA TYR A 903 -35.34 -16.82 -40.88
C TYR A 903 -35.98 -16.00 -42.00
N ASP A 904 -35.96 -16.50 -43.24
CA ASP A 904 -36.55 -15.79 -44.39
C ASP A 904 -38.10 -15.87 -44.41
N SER A 905 -38.74 -16.83 -43.71
CA SER A 905 -40.21 -16.94 -43.61
C SER A 905 -40.86 -16.05 -42.52
N SER A 906 -40.11 -15.69 -41.47
CA SER A 906 -40.62 -14.82 -40.39
C SER A 906 -40.08 -13.38 -40.55
N PRO A 907 -40.87 -12.42 -41.08
CA PRO A 907 -40.37 -11.06 -41.35
C PRO A 907 -39.93 -10.30 -40.10
N ARG A 908 -40.48 -10.63 -38.92
CA ARG A 908 -40.02 -10.09 -37.62
C ARG A 908 -38.65 -10.63 -37.21
N LEU A 909 -38.42 -11.94 -37.41
CA LEU A 909 -37.11 -12.57 -37.18
C LEU A 909 -36.07 -12.00 -38.14
N LYS A 910 -36.44 -11.88 -39.43
CA LYS A 910 -35.63 -11.26 -40.49
C LYS A 910 -35.17 -9.86 -40.12
N MET A 911 -36.13 -8.98 -39.84
CA MET A 911 -35.86 -7.60 -39.43
C MET A 911 -35.06 -7.54 -38.12
N PHE A 912 -35.26 -8.47 -37.18
CA PHE A 912 -34.49 -8.48 -35.94
C PHE A 912 -33.01 -8.80 -36.15
N ILE A 913 -32.63 -9.81 -36.94
CA ILE A 913 -31.20 -10.11 -37.17
C ILE A 913 -30.54 -9.00 -38.01
N GLU A 914 -31.22 -8.49 -39.04
CA GLU A 914 -30.71 -7.42 -39.90
C GLU A 914 -30.57 -6.09 -39.13
N THR A 915 -31.62 -5.66 -38.41
CA THR A 915 -31.65 -4.34 -37.76
C THR A 915 -31.17 -4.35 -36.31
N GLY A 916 -31.27 -5.47 -35.60
CA GLY A 916 -31.03 -5.60 -34.16
C GLY A 916 -32.17 -5.05 -33.29
N LYS A 917 -33.38 -4.89 -33.85
CA LYS A 917 -34.55 -4.33 -33.16
C LYS A 917 -35.81 -5.13 -33.49
N LEU A 918 -36.61 -5.39 -32.45
CA LEU A 918 -38.02 -5.74 -32.60
C LEU A 918 -38.81 -4.43 -32.70
N LYS A 919 -39.52 -4.22 -33.81
CA LYS A 919 -40.59 -3.23 -33.96
C LYS A 919 -41.91 -3.98 -34.10
#